data_AF-A0A8J5M518-F1
#
_entry.id   AF-A0A8J5M518-F1
#
_cell.length_a   1.000
_cell.length_b   1.000
_cell.length_c   1.000
_cell.angle_alpha   90.00
_cell.angle_beta   90.00
_cell.angle_gamma   90.00
#
_symmetry.space_group_name_H-M   'P 1'
#
loop_
_entity.id
_entity.type
_entity.pdbx_description
1 polymer ?
#
loop_
_entity_poly.entity_id
_entity_poly.type
_entity_poly.pdbx_seq_one_letter_code
_entity_poly.pdbx_strand_id
1 'polypeptide(L)'
;MGAVNSVRKLTIDSIALLEQLEPNGAELVAKRAVRRRVQQLLQQNWPTCRVLAFGSSESGLGFGGCDVDLGIYFEDMDVDAQGQFSPQERVDLLATACERLSTAFQVQEFVRNARVPVIKLWDPKRQVACDVCVGGINALLNTALLKYYGRVDPRVRPLVFAIKYWAKQRGINDSVNGTLSSYGYTLLLIFYLQSHYAEMQLPAVLSLFQDLQSQTKVSMLLERLQSLPTMELPSTFGTSEFNSVGALLAGFFDFYARRFNMEDEVVSIRMGRALSKTTKWSHPVSWRLSIEDPFELAHDVGRVIFHRKGQDLIRSEFKRASDLLSGGHRLGDVCVPDETTWNIMSTCYICRGRDHVTRDCGQLVRQRLTPGGGSNTMLPVHFSDCWYCGEYGHYKAECPMLFFRDIPRPVEVAKADNISAAEVTSESGSVPLVGFAPPSPPIAIPLHANRLDAVQKPRICIEPAIMSVRRNVRLRREYLYRKGLEGKERALYDHKQQLKEAIRSGKAIPTELRSVESKLRQEMEYDDEAHEKPLNHIDDEYKNAGMFDPKIAITTSRDPSSRLKQFAQEIRLIFPNAIRLNRGAHTIGDLVESARSNDFTDLLLVTETRGEPDGLVVCHLPYGPTAYFSLSNTVLRHDIEDRATISEAYPHLIINQFETPLGKRVANILKHLFPVPKPDAKRVITLSNDNDFVSFRHHVFKVTGREVELQECGPRFELQLYQVKLGTLDQKEAENEWVLRPYMNSAKKRRVL
;
A
#
# COMPACT_ATOMS: atom_id res chain seq x y z
N MET A 1 -34.63 4.16 39.24
CA MET A 1 -34.89 5.58 38.85
C MET A 1 -33.65 6.36 38.43
N GLY A 2 -32.50 6.33 39.14
CA GLY A 2 -31.33 7.17 38.82
C GLY A 2 -30.76 7.06 37.39
N ALA A 3 -30.38 5.85 36.96
CA ALA A 3 -29.79 5.61 35.63
C ALA A 3 -30.74 6.00 34.47
N VAL A 4 -32.03 5.70 34.62
CA VAL A 4 -33.10 6.03 33.66
C VAL A 4 -33.20 7.53 33.40
N ASN A 5 -33.21 8.33 34.47
CA ASN A 5 -33.24 9.79 34.34
C ASN A 5 -31.95 10.34 33.71
N SER A 6 -30.78 9.72 33.95
CA SER A 6 -29.52 10.10 33.29
C SER A 6 -29.59 9.92 31.76
N VAL A 7 -30.01 8.73 31.31
CA VAL A 7 -30.12 8.37 29.89
C VAL A 7 -31.10 9.26 29.11
N ARG A 8 -32.25 9.62 29.70
CA ARG A 8 -33.20 10.55 29.08
C ARG A 8 -32.63 11.96 28.96
N LYS A 9 -31.90 12.45 29.98
CA LYS A 9 -31.19 13.74 29.91
C LYS A 9 -30.14 13.73 28.80
N LEU A 10 -29.34 12.66 28.71
CA LEU A 10 -28.31 12.52 27.68
C LEU A 10 -28.89 12.45 26.25
N THR A 11 -30.09 11.91 26.09
CA THR A 11 -30.86 11.93 24.83
C THR A 11 -31.22 13.36 24.42
N ILE A 12 -31.82 14.14 25.34
CA ILE A 12 -32.18 15.54 25.11
C ILE A 12 -30.93 16.37 24.77
N ASP A 13 -29.86 16.21 25.56
CA ASP A 13 -28.59 16.91 25.35
C ASP A 13 -28.00 16.64 23.97
N SER A 14 -28.05 15.39 23.49
CA SER A 14 -27.50 14.98 22.19
C SER A 14 -28.32 15.52 21.01
N ILE A 15 -29.64 15.65 21.16
CA ILE A 15 -30.52 16.22 20.13
C ILE A 15 -30.35 17.74 20.08
N ALA A 16 -30.36 18.43 21.23
CA ALA A 16 -30.11 19.87 21.29
C ALA A 16 -28.72 20.25 20.74
N LEU A 17 -27.71 19.41 20.97
CA LEU A 17 -26.37 19.58 20.41
C LEU A 17 -26.34 19.40 18.88
N LEU A 18 -27.15 18.50 18.32
CA LEU A 18 -27.33 18.37 16.87
C LEU A 18 -27.95 19.65 16.30
N GLU A 19 -29.07 20.12 16.86
CA GLU A 19 -29.77 21.33 16.42
C GLU A 19 -28.88 22.58 16.51
N GLN A 20 -28.04 22.68 17.54
CA GLN A 20 -27.10 23.78 17.72
C GLN A 20 -25.93 23.76 16.72
N LEU A 21 -25.47 22.57 16.32
CA LEU A 21 -24.25 22.40 15.54
C LEU A 21 -24.47 22.03 14.08
N GLU A 22 -25.70 21.80 13.60
CA GLU A 22 -25.92 21.45 12.21
C GLU A 22 -25.83 22.68 11.25
N PRO A 23 -25.40 22.49 10.00
CA PRO A 23 -25.24 23.60 9.06
C PRO A 23 -26.60 24.22 8.71
N ASN A 24 -26.73 25.53 8.89
CA ASN A 24 -27.96 26.23 8.52
C ASN A 24 -28.16 26.28 6.99
N GLY A 25 -29.40 26.55 6.55
CA GLY A 25 -29.76 26.56 5.13
C GLY A 25 -28.94 27.54 4.28
N ALA A 26 -28.54 28.69 4.83
CA ALA A 26 -27.72 29.67 4.12
C ALA A 26 -26.29 29.17 3.90
N GLU A 27 -25.69 28.51 4.90
CA GLU A 27 -24.38 27.86 4.79
C GLU A 27 -24.40 26.77 3.72
N LEU A 28 -25.43 25.91 3.70
CA LEU A 28 -25.58 24.87 2.67
C LEU A 28 -25.69 25.47 1.24
N VAL A 29 -26.34 26.62 1.08
CA VAL A 29 -26.39 27.36 -0.19
C VAL A 29 -25.02 27.94 -0.55
N ALA A 30 -24.29 28.53 0.41
CA ALA A 30 -22.94 29.06 0.21
C ALA A 30 -21.96 27.95 -0.24
N LYS A 31 -21.97 26.81 0.45
CA LYS A 31 -21.16 25.62 0.12
C LYS A 31 -21.44 25.09 -1.29
N ARG A 32 -22.72 25.00 -1.70
CA ARG A 32 -23.11 24.65 -3.09
C ARG A 32 -22.61 25.68 -4.11
N ALA A 33 -22.62 26.96 -3.76
CA ALA A 33 -22.13 28.02 -4.66
C ALA A 33 -20.61 28.01 -4.82
N VAL A 34 -19.84 27.68 -3.77
CA VAL A 34 -18.39 27.41 -3.86
C VAL A 34 -18.11 26.27 -4.83
N ARG A 35 -18.76 25.11 -4.65
CA ARG A 35 -18.63 23.96 -5.56
C ARG A 35 -18.85 24.35 -7.04
N ARG A 36 -19.95 25.05 -7.33
CA ARG A 36 -20.26 25.53 -8.69
C ARG A 36 -19.16 26.44 -9.23
N ARG A 37 -18.61 27.34 -8.41
CA ARG A 37 -17.55 28.27 -8.81
C ARG A 37 -16.22 27.56 -9.08
N VAL A 38 -15.85 26.57 -8.26
CA VAL A 38 -14.67 25.71 -8.51
C VAL A 38 -14.84 24.98 -9.84
N GLN A 39 -16.00 24.35 -10.08
CA GLN A 39 -16.28 23.67 -11.36
C GLN A 39 -16.17 24.61 -12.57
N GLN A 40 -16.81 25.78 -12.52
CA GLN A 40 -16.75 26.78 -13.59
C GLN A 40 -15.34 27.26 -13.93
N LEU A 41 -14.42 27.28 -12.97
CA LEU A 41 -13.04 27.70 -13.18
C LEU A 41 -12.19 26.58 -13.79
N LEU A 42 -12.33 25.35 -13.29
CA LEU A 42 -11.60 24.19 -13.80
C LEU A 42 -12.08 23.77 -15.20
N GLN A 43 -13.36 23.92 -15.51
CA GLN A 43 -13.93 23.61 -16.83
C GLN A 43 -13.38 24.48 -17.97
N GLN A 44 -12.70 25.59 -17.67
CA GLN A 44 -12.02 26.43 -18.67
C GLN A 44 -10.67 25.85 -19.13
N ASN A 45 -10.06 24.98 -18.32
CA ASN A 45 -8.87 24.21 -18.69
C ASN A 45 -9.25 22.79 -19.13
N TRP A 46 -10.29 22.21 -18.52
CA TRP A 46 -10.72 20.82 -18.74
C TRP A 46 -12.24 20.75 -18.95
N PRO A 47 -12.75 20.87 -20.18
CA PRO A 47 -14.20 20.94 -20.44
C PRO A 47 -15.02 19.77 -19.86
N THR A 48 -14.45 18.56 -19.86
CA THR A 48 -15.04 17.32 -19.32
C THR A 48 -14.90 17.17 -17.80
N CYS A 49 -14.39 18.18 -17.09
CA CYS A 49 -14.22 18.14 -15.65
C CYS A 49 -15.55 18.28 -14.90
N ARG A 50 -15.81 17.36 -13.96
CA ARG A 50 -16.87 17.43 -12.95
C ARG A 50 -16.26 17.66 -11.58
N VAL A 51 -16.86 18.52 -10.77
CA VAL A 51 -16.49 18.69 -9.36
C VAL A 51 -17.63 18.19 -8.50
N LEU A 52 -17.36 17.23 -7.62
CA LEU A 52 -18.34 16.63 -6.71
C LEU A 52 -17.94 16.92 -5.25
N ALA A 53 -18.92 17.24 -4.40
CA ALA A 53 -18.68 17.33 -2.97
C ALA A 53 -18.68 15.94 -2.33
N PHE A 54 -17.88 15.76 -1.29
CA PHE A 54 -17.85 14.54 -0.49
C PHE A 54 -17.70 14.86 1.00
N GLY A 55 -17.42 13.84 1.81
CA GLY A 55 -17.02 14.02 3.20
C GLY A 55 -18.16 14.47 4.12
N SER A 56 -17.82 15.27 5.13
CA SER A 56 -18.77 15.60 6.19
C SER A 56 -19.88 16.57 5.73
N SER A 57 -19.55 17.49 4.83
CA SER A 57 -20.50 18.45 4.26
C SER A 57 -21.57 17.78 3.37
N GLU A 58 -21.26 16.68 2.67
CA GLU A 58 -22.22 16.01 1.76
C GLU A 58 -22.94 14.79 2.38
N SER A 59 -22.32 14.11 3.34
CA SER A 59 -22.96 13.03 4.12
C SER A 59 -24.05 13.54 5.09
N GLY A 60 -24.10 14.85 5.33
CA GLY A 60 -24.99 15.47 6.32
C GLY A 60 -24.51 15.32 7.77
N LEU A 61 -23.34 14.73 8.00
CA LEU A 61 -22.76 14.50 9.32
C LEU A 61 -21.73 15.58 9.72
N GLY A 62 -21.62 16.66 8.94
CA GLY A 62 -20.75 17.82 9.18
C GLY A 62 -21.34 18.82 10.17
N PHE A 63 -20.47 19.54 10.87
CA PHE A 63 -20.88 20.67 11.72
C PHE A 63 -21.05 21.94 10.88
N GLY A 64 -21.85 22.89 11.36
CA GLY A 64 -21.88 24.25 10.86
C GLY A 64 -20.48 24.86 10.89
N GLY A 65 -20.15 25.61 9.83
CA GLY A 65 -18.83 26.18 9.60
C GLY A 65 -17.73 25.17 9.22
N CYS A 66 -18.03 23.88 8.99
CA CYS A 66 -17.01 22.93 8.55
C CYS A 66 -16.61 23.12 7.07
N ASP A 67 -15.44 22.62 6.71
CA ASP A 67 -14.90 22.73 5.35
C ASP A 67 -15.74 21.95 4.32
N VAL A 68 -15.60 22.33 3.04
CA VAL A 68 -16.20 21.60 1.91
C VAL A 68 -15.13 20.78 1.19
N ASP A 69 -15.17 19.46 1.38
CA ASP A 69 -14.36 18.52 0.62
C ASP A 69 -14.87 18.41 -0.84
N LEU A 70 -14.04 18.73 -1.83
CA LEU A 70 -14.35 18.69 -3.26
C LEU A 70 -13.37 17.79 -4.03
N GLY A 71 -13.93 16.83 -4.78
CA GLY A 71 -13.17 15.95 -5.67
C GLY A 71 -13.30 16.39 -7.13
N ILE A 72 -12.18 16.39 -7.86
CA ILE A 72 -12.08 16.60 -9.32
C ILE A 72 -12.20 15.24 -10.03
N TYR A 73 -13.10 15.14 -11.02
CA TYR A 73 -13.36 13.96 -11.84
C TYR A 73 -13.42 14.37 -13.33
N PHE A 74 -13.21 13.43 -14.26
CA PHE A 74 -13.26 13.69 -15.71
C PHE A 74 -14.26 12.72 -16.38
N GLU A 75 -15.04 13.20 -17.34
CA GLU A 75 -16.00 12.39 -18.11
C GLU A 75 -15.28 11.49 -19.14
N ASP A 76 -15.95 10.39 -19.52
CA ASP A 76 -15.48 9.27 -20.37
C ASP A 76 -14.31 8.39 -19.86
N MET A 77 -13.76 8.68 -18.68
CA MET A 77 -12.93 7.70 -17.95
C MET A 77 -13.85 6.74 -17.19
N ASP A 78 -14.09 5.53 -17.72
CA ASP A 78 -14.94 4.51 -17.11
C ASP A 78 -14.46 4.22 -15.68
N VAL A 79 -15.21 4.70 -14.68
CA VAL A 79 -14.68 4.95 -13.32
C VAL A 79 -14.48 3.68 -12.49
N ASP A 80 -14.72 2.52 -13.09
CA ASP A 80 -14.71 1.22 -12.43
C ASP A 80 -13.29 0.65 -12.32
N ALA A 81 -12.68 0.97 -11.18
CA ALA A 81 -11.40 0.48 -10.66
C ALA A 81 -10.12 1.06 -11.27
N GLN A 82 -9.10 1.13 -10.41
CA GLN A 82 -7.69 1.51 -10.64
C GLN A 82 -7.41 3.02 -10.53
N GLY A 83 -6.44 3.37 -9.69
CA GLY A 83 -5.90 4.72 -9.61
C GLY A 83 -5.03 5.02 -10.84
N GLN A 84 -5.66 5.42 -11.94
CA GLN A 84 -4.98 5.70 -13.21
C GLN A 84 -4.01 6.89 -13.12
N PHE A 85 -4.30 7.88 -12.27
CA PHE A 85 -3.32 8.92 -11.92
C PHE A 85 -2.40 8.44 -10.80
N SER A 86 -1.10 8.35 -11.12
CA SER A 86 0.02 8.25 -10.18
C SER A 86 -0.03 9.36 -9.12
N PRO A 87 0.68 9.21 -7.98
CA PRO A 87 0.79 10.27 -6.99
C PRO A 87 1.32 11.59 -7.58
N GLN A 88 2.22 11.52 -8.57
CA GLN A 88 2.79 12.70 -9.22
C GLN A 88 1.77 13.38 -10.16
N GLU A 89 1.11 12.64 -11.05
CA GLU A 89 0.06 13.21 -11.92
C GLU A 89 -1.08 13.84 -11.12
N ARG A 90 -1.41 13.30 -9.94
CA ARG A 90 -2.37 13.93 -9.02
C ARG A 90 -1.88 15.28 -8.49
N VAL A 91 -0.59 15.39 -8.17
CA VAL A 91 0.04 16.65 -7.74
C VAL A 91 0.13 17.64 -8.90
N ASP A 92 0.40 17.19 -10.12
CA ASP A 92 0.53 18.06 -11.30
C ASP A 92 -0.84 18.60 -11.77
N LEU A 93 -1.88 17.74 -11.76
CA LEU A 93 -3.27 18.17 -11.91
C LEU A 93 -3.66 19.18 -10.83
N LEU A 94 -3.31 18.93 -9.56
CA LEU A 94 -3.60 19.88 -8.49
C LEU A 94 -2.75 21.16 -8.55
N ALA A 95 -1.54 21.13 -9.10
CA ALA A 95 -0.78 22.35 -9.36
C ALA A 95 -1.50 23.22 -10.40
N THR A 96 -1.91 22.63 -11.52
CA THR A 96 -2.70 23.31 -12.56
C THR A 96 -4.04 23.83 -12.03
N ALA A 97 -4.73 23.03 -11.19
CA ALA A 97 -5.96 23.45 -10.54
C ALA A 97 -5.71 24.59 -9.53
N CYS A 98 -4.62 24.55 -8.76
CA CYS A 98 -4.25 25.57 -7.78
C CYS A 98 -3.99 26.92 -8.46
N GLU A 99 -3.22 26.94 -9.55
CA GLU A 99 -3.02 28.13 -10.38
C GLU A 99 -4.35 28.70 -10.84
N ARG A 100 -5.24 27.86 -11.39
CA ARG A 100 -6.54 28.32 -11.88
C ARG A 100 -7.47 28.83 -10.78
N LEU A 101 -7.46 28.19 -9.61
CA LEU A 101 -8.33 28.54 -8.49
C LEU A 101 -7.82 29.74 -7.68
N SER A 102 -6.50 29.98 -7.64
CA SER A 102 -5.89 31.17 -7.03
C SER A 102 -6.42 32.50 -7.61
N THR A 103 -6.97 32.44 -8.83
CA THR A 103 -7.58 33.57 -9.55
C THR A 103 -8.92 34.04 -8.94
N ALA A 104 -9.53 33.25 -8.05
CA ALA A 104 -10.82 33.58 -7.42
C ALA A 104 -10.95 33.18 -5.93
N PHE A 105 -10.05 32.32 -5.44
CA PHE A 105 -9.99 31.85 -4.06
C PHE A 105 -8.63 32.15 -3.46
N GLN A 106 -8.58 32.41 -2.16
CA GLN A 106 -7.32 32.53 -1.45
C GLN A 106 -6.78 31.13 -1.15
N VAL A 107 -5.61 30.79 -1.71
CA VAL A 107 -4.91 29.54 -1.40
C VAL A 107 -4.30 29.67 0.00
N GLN A 108 -4.70 28.80 0.92
CA GLN A 108 -4.14 28.75 2.28
C GLN A 108 -2.94 27.80 2.36
N GLU A 109 -3.05 26.61 1.75
CA GLU A 109 -2.02 25.57 1.79
C GLU A 109 -2.15 24.65 0.57
N PHE A 110 -1.05 24.10 0.07
CA PHE A 110 -1.08 22.99 -0.90
C PHE A 110 -0.29 21.80 -0.35
N VAL A 111 -1.02 20.83 0.21
CA VAL A 111 -0.46 19.64 0.87
C VAL A 111 -0.14 18.57 -0.17
N ARG A 112 1.07 18.62 -0.72
CA ARG A 112 1.53 17.68 -1.78
C ARG A 112 1.86 16.29 -1.26
N ASN A 113 2.45 16.19 -0.06
CA ASN A 113 3.07 14.96 0.46
C ASN A 113 2.13 14.10 1.35
N ALA A 114 0.82 14.29 1.22
CA ALA A 114 -0.20 13.46 1.88
C ALA A 114 -0.56 12.23 1.03
N ARG A 115 -1.26 11.24 1.61
CA ARG A 115 -1.79 10.10 0.83
C ARG A 115 -2.80 10.53 -0.23
N VAL A 116 -3.60 11.54 0.09
CA VAL A 116 -4.47 12.25 -0.84
C VAL A 116 -3.95 13.69 -0.85
N PRO A 117 -3.22 14.11 -1.89
CA PRO A 117 -2.80 15.50 -2.02
C PRO A 117 -4.02 16.43 -2.09
N VAL A 118 -3.95 17.58 -1.43
CA VAL A 118 -5.10 18.49 -1.27
C VAL A 118 -4.68 19.95 -1.28
N ILE A 119 -5.47 20.79 -1.93
CA ILE A 119 -5.35 22.25 -1.92
C ILE A 119 -6.38 22.80 -0.94
N LYS A 120 -5.93 23.52 0.09
CA LYS A 120 -6.83 24.22 1.03
C LYS A 120 -7.09 25.63 0.55
N LEU A 121 -8.36 25.96 0.36
CA LEU A 121 -8.83 27.22 -0.22
C LEU A 121 -9.80 27.93 0.72
N TRP A 122 -9.85 29.25 0.59
CA TRP A 122 -10.80 30.12 1.26
C TRP A 122 -11.56 30.97 0.22
N ASP A 123 -12.89 30.95 0.26
CA ASP A 123 -13.73 31.90 -0.49
C ASP A 123 -14.03 33.13 0.37
N PRO A 124 -13.34 34.28 0.15
CA PRO A 124 -13.57 35.48 0.94
C PRO A 124 -14.98 36.09 0.71
N LYS A 125 -15.66 35.79 -0.40
CA LYS A 125 -17.01 36.29 -0.68
C LYS A 125 -18.10 35.50 0.04
N ARG A 126 -17.86 34.21 0.28
CA ARG A 126 -18.84 33.30 0.90
C ARG A 126 -18.48 32.88 2.32
N GLN A 127 -17.27 33.20 2.79
CA GLN A 127 -16.74 32.83 4.10
C GLN A 127 -16.77 31.30 4.31
N VAL A 128 -16.34 30.56 3.28
CA VAL A 128 -16.34 29.09 3.26
C VAL A 128 -14.93 28.60 2.94
N ALA A 129 -14.40 27.73 3.80
CA ALA A 129 -13.19 26.95 3.56
C ALA A 129 -13.51 25.70 2.71
N CYS A 130 -12.57 25.32 1.86
CA CYS A 130 -12.77 24.27 0.87
C CYS A 130 -11.47 23.53 0.55
N ASP A 131 -11.52 22.21 0.65
CA ASP A 131 -10.40 21.30 0.39
C ASP A 131 -10.61 20.61 -0.95
N VAL A 132 -9.72 20.87 -1.92
CA VAL A 132 -9.83 20.36 -3.30
C VAL A 132 -8.77 19.29 -3.57
N CYS A 133 -9.19 18.10 -4.02
CA CYS A 133 -8.30 17.00 -4.37
C CYS A 133 -8.70 16.31 -5.69
N VAL A 134 -7.82 15.47 -6.25
CA VAL A 134 -8.19 14.59 -7.38
C VAL A 134 -9.06 13.46 -6.84
N GLY A 135 -10.28 13.38 -7.35
CA GLY A 135 -11.35 12.54 -6.82
C GLY A 135 -10.97 11.07 -6.70
N GLY A 136 -11.19 10.51 -5.50
CA GLY A 136 -11.21 9.07 -5.26
C GLY A 136 -12.64 8.57 -5.29
N ILE A 137 -12.85 7.34 -5.79
CA ILE A 137 -14.18 6.76 -5.88
C ILE A 137 -14.71 6.28 -4.52
N ASN A 138 -13.81 5.71 -3.71
CA ASN A 138 -14.10 5.29 -2.34
C ASN A 138 -14.56 6.46 -1.46
N ALA A 139 -14.11 7.69 -1.74
CA ALA A 139 -14.57 8.89 -1.01
C ALA A 139 -16.05 9.19 -1.28
N LEU A 140 -16.53 9.01 -2.51
CA LEU A 140 -17.96 9.13 -2.86
C LEU A 140 -18.78 8.02 -2.23
N LEU A 141 -18.31 6.76 -2.35
CA LEU A 141 -18.98 5.59 -1.79
C LEU A 141 -19.09 5.69 -0.26
N ASN A 142 -18.01 6.03 0.44
CA ASN A 142 -18.00 6.27 1.89
C ASN A 142 -18.96 7.41 2.27
N THR A 143 -18.96 8.52 1.52
CA THR A 143 -19.88 9.64 1.78
C THR A 143 -21.34 9.23 1.64
N ALA A 144 -21.67 8.50 0.57
CA ALA A 144 -23.03 8.04 0.30
C ALA A 144 -23.49 6.96 1.31
N LEU A 145 -22.59 6.06 1.72
CA LEU A 145 -22.84 5.07 2.78
C LEU A 145 -23.12 5.73 4.14
N LEU A 146 -22.30 6.71 4.54
CA LEU A 146 -22.53 7.47 5.78
C LEU A 146 -23.82 8.29 5.71
N LYS A 147 -24.17 8.83 4.54
CA LYS A 147 -25.43 9.53 4.28
C LYS A 147 -26.63 8.59 4.40
N TYR A 148 -26.50 7.33 3.96
CA TYR A 148 -27.50 6.29 4.15
C TYR A 148 -27.68 5.97 5.64
N TYR A 149 -26.62 5.69 6.40
CA TYR A 149 -26.73 5.44 7.84
C TYR A 149 -27.30 6.64 8.61
N GLY A 150 -26.98 7.88 8.22
CA GLY A 150 -27.57 9.09 8.80
C GLY A 150 -29.05 9.34 8.44
N ARG A 151 -29.64 8.53 7.54
CA ARG A 151 -31.05 8.58 7.12
C ARG A 151 -31.85 7.37 7.59
N VAL A 152 -31.23 6.19 7.63
CA VAL A 152 -31.91 4.91 7.91
C VAL A 152 -32.49 4.85 9.31
N ASP A 153 -31.83 5.50 10.28
CA ASP A 153 -32.35 5.70 11.64
C ASP A 153 -31.98 7.12 12.14
N PRO A 154 -32.96 7.94 12.57
CA PRO A 154 -32.69 9.33 12.93
C PRO A 154 -31.90 9.48 14.25
N ARG A 155 -31.72 8.42 15.04
CA ARG A 155 -30.84 8.42 16.23
C ARG A 155 -29.35 8.49 15.86
N VAL A 156 -28.97 8.09 14.65
CA VAL A 156 -27.57 8.08 14.20
C VAL A 156 -27.00 9.51 14.13
N ARG A 157 -27.77 10.50 13.67
CA ARG A 157 -27.31 11.89 13.58
C ARG A 157 -26.92 12.48 14.95
N PRO A 158 -27.78 12.49 15.99
CA PRO A 158 -27.41 12.92 17.33
C PRO A 158 -26.17 12.22 17.90
N LEU A 159 -26.07 10.88 17.72
CA LEU A 159 -24.93 10.09 18.20
C LEU A 159 -23.61 10.50 17.54
N VAL A 160 -23.59 10.65 16.21
CA VAL A 160 -22.40 11.11 15.47
C VAL A 160 -21.99 12.51 15.92
N PHE A 161 -22.95 13.41 16.10
CA PHE A 161 -22.67 14.78 16.53
C PHE A 161 -22.09 14.83 17.94
N ALA A 162 -22.70 14.12 18.90
CA ALA A 162 -22.22 14.03 20.28
C ALA A 162 -20.79 13.48 20.36
N ILE A 163 -20.50 12.36 19.67
CA ILE A 163 -19.18 11.73 19.68
C ILE A 163 -18.13 12.62 18.98
N LYS A 164 -18.45 13.21 17.83
CA LYS A 164 -17.53 14.13 17.15
C LYS A 164 -17.23 15.36 17.98
N TYR A 165 -18.24 15.90 18.67
CA TYR A 165 -18.10 17.09 19.51
C TYR A 165 -17.23 16.79 20.73
N TRP A 166 -17.54 15.72 21.46
CA TRP A 166 -16.70 15.19 22.53
C TRP A 166 -15.24 15.01 22.08
N ALA A 167 -15.01 14.27 20.99
CA ALA A 167 -13.66 14.01 20.49
C ALA A 167 -12.91 15.29 20.11
N LYS A 168 -13.61 16.32 19.60
CA LYS A 168 -13.03 17.64 19.30
C LYS A 168 -12.68 18.40 20.59
N GLN A 169 -13.61 18.51 21.54
CA GLN A 169 -13.38 19.24 22.80
C GLN A 169 -12.30 18.60 23.69
N ARG A 170 -12.15 17.28 23.61
CA ARG A 170 -11.13 16.51 24.35
C ARG A 170 -9.80 16.37 23.59
N GLY A 171 -9.66 17.02 22.43
CA GLY A 171 -8.40 17.06 21.68
C GLY A 171 -7.93 15.70 21.16
N ILE A 172 -8.86 14.82 20.77
CA ILE A 172 -8.59 13.48 20.21
C ILE A 172 -9.13 13.29 18.78
N ASN A 173 -9.57 14.39 18.15
CA ASN A 173 -10.05 14.46 16.76
C ASN A 173 -9.02 15.18 15.85
N ASP A 174 -7.76 14.76 15.92
CA ASP A 174 -6.62 15.30 15.14
C ASP A 174 -5.76 14.15 14.58
N SER A 175 -6.00 13.81 13.32
CA SER A 175 -5.29 12.76 12.60
C SER A 175 -3.90 13.16 12.11
N VAL A 176 -3.57 14.45 12.10
CA VAL A 176 -2.22 14.94 11.75
C VAL A 176 -1.28 14.69 12.93
N ASN A 177 -1.74 14.94 14.15
CA ASN A 177 -0.98 14.80 15.39
C ASN A 177 -1.08 13.43 16.06
N GLY A 178 -1.75 12.44 15.47
CA GLY A 178 -1.68 11.05 15.92
C GLY A 178 -2.87 10.52 16.71
N THR A 179 -4.03 11.16 16.57
CA THR A 179 -5.33 10.70 17.11
C THR A 179 -6.30 10.36 15.96
N LEU A 180 -7.56 10.01 16.24
CA LEU A 180 -8.49 9.59 15.18
C LEU A 180 -9.08 10.79 14.43
N SER A 181 -9.55 10.56 13.20
CA SER A 181 -10.36 11.53 12.47
C SER A 181 -11.85 11.38 12.82
N SER A 182 -12.63 12.42 12.52
CA SER A 182 -14.11 12.35 12.60
C SER A 182 -14.71 11.18 11.81
N TYR A 183 -14.07 10.78 10.71
CA TYR A 183 -14.46 9.58 9.94
C TYR A 183 -14.24 8.31 10.76
N GLY A 184 -13.07 8.14 11.38
CA GLY A 184 -12.77 7.01 12.26
C GLY A 184 -13.78 6.86 13.39
N TYR A 185 -14.10 7.95 14.12
CA TYR A 185 -15.12 7.92 15.17
C TYR A 185 -16.53 7.55 14.66
N THR A 186 -16.88 7.98 13.45
CA THR A 186 -18.17 7.62 12.83
C THR A 186 -18.22 6.13 12.50
N LEU A 187 -17.13 5.53 12.03
CA LEU A 187 -17.03 4.08 11.80
C LEU A 187 -17.11 3.28 13.12
N LEU A 188 -16.47 3.74 14.19
CA LEU A 188 -16.57 3.13 15.51
C LEU A 188 -18.04 3.10 16.00
N LEU A 189 -18.76 4.21 15.83
CA LEU A 189 -20.18 4.27 16.20
C LEU A 189 -21.02 3.30 15.36
N ILE A 190 -20.89 3.35 14.02
CA ILE A 190 -21.68 2.48 13.13
C ILE A 190 -21.44 1.01 13.47
N PHE A 191 -20.20 0.62 13.76
CA PHE A 191 -19.88 -0.74 14.18
C PHE A 191 -20.56 -1.13 15.49
N TYR A 192 -20.50 -0.27 16.51
CA TYR A 192 -21.23 -0.48 17.76
C TYR A 192 -22.73 -0.68 17.50
N LEU A 193 -23.34 0.15 16.63
CA LEU A 193 -24.74 0.10 16.20
C LEU A 193 -25.08 -1.03 15.19
N GLN A 194 -24.11 -1.84 14.77
CA GLN A 194 -24.31 -3.08 14.01
C GLN A 194 -24.10 -4.32 14.90
N SER A 195 -23.28 -4.19 15.94
CA SER A 195 -22.93 -5.26 16.86
C SER A 195 -24.10 -5.63 17.79
N HIS A 196 -24.11 -6.87 18.26
CA HIS A 196 -25.09 -7.35 19.27
C HIS A 196 -24.99 -6.63 20.64
N TYR A 197 -24.07 -5.67 20.82
CA TYR A 197 -23.97 -4.83 22.03
C TYR A 197 -24.86 -3.58 21.98
N ALA A 198 -25.47 -3.28 20.83
CA ALA A 198 -26.54 -2.30 20.70
C ALA A 198 -27.87 -3.02 20.44
N GLU A 199 -28.96 -2.51 21.00
CA GLU A 199 -30.31 -2.93 20.61
C GLU A 199 -30.75 -2.32 19.25
N MET A 200 -29.88 -1.54 18.61
CA MET A 200 -30.00 -1.14 17.21
C MET A 200 -29.18 -2.12 16.36
N GLN A 201 -29.76 -2.63 15.27
CA GLN A 201 -29.08 -3.48 14.30
C GLN A 201 -29.09 -2.78 12.94
N LEU A 202 -28.14 -1.85 12.75
CA LEU A 202 -27.89 -1.29 11.42
C LEU A 202 -27.43 -2.42 10.47
N PRO A 203 -27.77 -2.36 9.18
CA PRO A 203 -27.32 -3.35 8.22
C PRO A 203 -25.79 -3.25 7.99
N ALA A 204 -25.13 -4.40 7.89
CA ALA A 204 -23.73 -4.50 7.47
C ALA A 204 -23.57 -4.07 6.00
N VAL A 205 -22.44 -3.47 5.61
CA VAL A 205 -22.25 -3.04 4.21
C VAL A 205 -22.38 -4.23 3.25
N LEU A 206 -21.90 -5.42 3.63
CA LEU A 206 -22.04 -6.61 2.79
C LEU A 206 -23.50 -7.02 2.53
N SER A 207 -24.45 -6.72 3.44
CA SER A 207 -25.88 -7.01 3.20
C SER A 207 -26.56 -5.94 2.34
N LEU A 208 -26.13 -4.69 2.43
CA LEU A 208 -26.60 -3.59 1.55
C LEU A 208 -26.13 -3.76 0.10
N PHE A 209 -25.02 -4.47 -0.10
CA PHE A 209 -24.35 -4.64 -1.39
C PHE A 209 -24.08 -6.12 -1.69
N GLN A 210 -25.13 -6.95 -1.64
CA GLN A 210 -25.08 -8.31 -2.17
C GLN A 210 -24.55 -8.28 -3.62
N ASP A 211 -23.53 -9.10 -3.88
CA ASP A 211 -22.73 -9.17 -5.11
C ASP A 211 -21.92 -7.93 -5.53
N LEU A 212 -21.21 -7.33 -4.57
CA LEU A 212 -20.04 -6.44 -4.77
C LEU A 212 -18.89 -7.05 -5.62
N GLN A 213 -19.02 -8.27 -6.14
CA GLN A 213 -18.06 -8.92 -7.04
C GLN A 213 -18.41 -8.79 -8.54
N SER A 214 -19.59 -8.25 -8.88
CA SER A 214 -20.00 -8.04 -10.27
C SER A 214 -19.79 -6.59 -10.72
N GLN A 215 -19.38 -6.41 -11.99
CA GLN A 215 -19.01 -5.15 -12.64
C GLN A 215 -20.17 -4.14 -12.66
N THR A 216 -20.36 -3.41 -11.56
CA THR A 216 -21.47 -2.46 -11.42
C THR A 216 -20.92 -1.04 -11.42
N LYS A 217 -21.30 -0.23 -12.42
CA LYS A 217 -20.87 1.16 -12.55
C LYS A 217 -21.15 1.93 -11.27
N VAL A 218 -20.20 2.76 -10.83
CA VAL A 218 -20.39 3.52 -9.58
C VAL A 218 -21.56 4.50 -9.63
N SER A 219 -22.01 4.95 -10.81
CA SER A 219 -23.31 5.61 -10.97
C SER A 219 -24.46 4.75 -10.45
N MET A 220 -24.54 3.48 -10.86
CA MET A 220 -25.54 2.51 -10.40
C MET A 220 -25.40 2.18 -8.90
N LEU A 221 -24.18 2.14 -8.34
CA LEU A 221 -24.00 1.94 -6.89
C LEU A 221 -24.47 3.16 -6.07
N LEU A 222 -24.21 4.38 -6.56
CA LEU A 222 -24.67 5.62 -5.94
C LEU A 222 -26.19 5.81 -6.09
N GLU A 223 -26.77 5.38 -7.22
CA GLU A 223 -28.22 5.33 -7.45
C GLU A 223 -28.89 4.30 -6.53
N ARG A 224 -28.34 3.07 -6.44
CA ARG A 224 -28.81 2.04 -5.49
C ARG A 224 -28.82 2.55 -4.05
N LEU A 225 -27.73 3.17 -3.58
CA LEU A 225 -27.68 3.78 -2.24
C LEU A 225 -28.74 4.87 -2.01
N GLN A 226 -29.16 5.57 -3.06
CA GLN A 226 -30.22 6.59 -2.99
C GLN A 226 -31.62 6.01 -3.07
N SER A 227 -31.80 4.82 -3.67
CA SER A 227 -33.08 4.12 -3.80
C SER A 227 -33.36 3.10 -2.71
N LEU A 228 -32.38 2.76 -1.86
CA LEU A 228 -32.59 1.88 -0.72
C LEU A 228 -33.70 2.43 0.21
N PRO A 229 -34.69 1.61 0.59
CA PRO A 229 -35.74 2.04 1.50
C PRO A 229 -35.15 2.41 2.87
N THR A 230 -35.78 3.38 3.53
CA THR A 230 -35.53 3.62 4.95
C THR A 230 -36.05 2.41 5.74
N MET A 231 -35.33 1.97 6.77
CA MET A 231 -35.84 0.86 7.60
C MET A 231 -37.17 1.27 8.23
N GLU A 232 -38.12 0.34 8.27
CA GLU A 232 -39.32 0.52 9.10
C GLU A 232 -38.87 0.65 10.55
N LEU A 233 -39.05 1.84 11.12
CA LEU A 233 -38.71 2.10 12.51
C LEU A 233 -39.58 1.19 13.39
N PRO A 234 -39.00 0.39 14.30
CA PRO A 234 -39.78 -0.47 15.18
C PRO A 234 -40.86 0.31 15.92
N SER A 235 -41.98 -0.33 16.27
CA SER A 235 -43.03 0.30 17.10
C SER A 235 -42.53 0.74 18.48
N THR A 236 -41.35 0.27 18.91
CA THR A 236 -40.62 0.67 20.12
C THR A 236 -39.64 1.84 19.90
N PHE A 237 -39.64 2.47 18.73
CA PHE A 237 -38.74 3.57 18.38
C PHE A 237 -38.90 4.74 19.35
N GLY A 238 -37.83 5.08 20.06
CA GLY A 238 -37.82 6.15 21.06
C GLY A 238 -38.53 5.83 22.38
N THR A 239 -39.16 4.66 22.54
CA THR A 239 -39.91 4.29 23.75
C THR A 239 -39.18 3.29 24.66
N SER A 240 -38.25 2.49 24.15
CA SER A 240 -37.34 1.68 24.99
C SER A 240 -36.22 2.53 25.59
N GLU A 241 -36.02 2.42 26.91
CA GLU A 241 -34.99 3.18 27.63
C GLU A 241 -33.57 2.77 27.21
N PHE A 242 -33.37 1.49 26.89
CA PHE A 242 -32.10 0.89 26.43
C PHE A 242 -31.75 1.22 24.97
N ASN A 243 -32.70 1.76 24.22
CA ASN A 243 -32.61 2.03 22.79
C ASN A 243 -32.64 3.55 22.47
N SER A 244 -32.69 4.40 23.49
CA SER A 244 -32.62 5.86 23.34
C SER A 244 -31.22 6.32 22.86
N VAL A 245 -31.13 7.54 22.30
CA VAL A 245 -29.84 8.16 21.92
C VAL A 245 -28.88 8.17 23.10
N GLY A 246 -29.35 8.49 24.32
CA GLY A 246 -28.54 8.50 25.51
C GLY A 246 -28.02 7.11 25.92
N ALA A 247 -28.84 6.07 25.80
CA ALA A 247 -28.42 4.70 26.12
C ALA A 247 -27.37 4.19 25.13
N LEU A 248 -27.58 4.43 23.83
CA LEU A 248 -26.63 4.08 22.78
C LEU A 248 -25.32 4.88 22.91
N LEU A 249 -25.38 6.15 23.34
CA LEU A 249 -24.18 6.97 23.58
C LEU A 249 -23.38 6.46 24.78
N ALA A 250 -24.04 6.18 25.91
CA ALA A 250 -23.38 5.61 27.09
C ALA A 250 -22.82 4.20 26.81
N GLY A 251 -23.59 3.37 26.10
CA GLY A 251 -23.19 2.03 25.65
C GLY A 251 -21.99 2.05 24.71
N PHE A 252 -21.92 3.02 23.79
CA PHE A 252 -20.75 3.24 22.93
C PHE A 252 -19.47 3.53 23.75
N PHE A 253 -19.56 4.40 24.76
CA PHE A 253 -18.41 4.70 25.62
C PHE A 253 -18.00 3.50 26.48
N ASP A 254 -18.94 2.77 27.08
CA ASP A 254 -18.66 1.53 27.81
C ASP A 254 -18.04 0.44 26.92
N PHE A 255 -18.58 0.25 25.72
CA PHE A 255 -18.11 -0.74 24.76
C PHE A 255 -16.62 -0.53 24.43
N TYR A 256 -16.22 0.67 24.03
CA TYR A 256 -14.81 0.96 23.70
C TYR A 256 -13.90 1.19 24.92
N ALA A 257 -14.45 1.47 26.11
CA ALA A 257 -13.68 1.55 27.35
C ALA A 257 -13.34 0.17 27.95
N ARG A 258 -14.28 -0.79 27.89
CA ARG A 258 -14.23 -2.01 28.71
C ARG A 258 -14.50 -3.33 27.97
N ARG A 259 -15.15 -3.33 26.79
CA ARG A 259 -15.62 -4.57 26.14
C ARG A 259 -14.87 -4.94 24.86
N PHE A 260 -14.62 -3.99 23.97
CA PHE A 260 -13.96 -4.23 22.69
C PHE A 260 -12.51 -4.70 22.89
N ASN A 261 -12.15 -5.87 22.36
CA ASN A 261 -10.81 -6.42 22.51
C ASN A 261 -9.86 -5.77 21.50
N MET A 262 -9.43 -4.54 21.82
CA MET A 262 -8.49 -3.76 21.02
C MET A 262 -7.19 -4.51 20.66
N GLU A 263 -6.79 -5.54 21.42
CA GLU A 263 -5.50 -6.21 21.21
C GLU A 263 -5.51 -7.16 20.00
N ASP A 264 -6.61 -7.88 19.75
CA ASP A 264 -6.77 -8.76 18.57
C ASP A 264 -7.91 -8.36 17.63
N GLU A 265 -8.85 -7.47 17.99
CA GLU A 265 -10.00 -7.15 17.12
C GLU A 265 -9.77 -5.94 16.21
N VAL A 266 -10.34 -6.03 15.01
CA VAL A 266 -10.50 -4.95 14.02
C VAL A 266 -11.98 -4.60 13.90
N VAL A 267 -12.28 -3.32 14.00
CA VAL A 267 -13.62 -2.78 13.71
C VAL A 267 -13.91 -2.92 12.22
N SER A 268 -14.95 -3.67 11.83
CA SER A 268 -15.38 -3.81 10.43
C SER A 268 -16.88 -3.56 10.29
N ILE A 269 -17.25 -2.37 9.81
CA ILE A 269 -18.65 -2.08 9.51
C ILE A 269 -19.16 -2.83 8.27
N ARG A 270 -18.24 -3.36 7.47
CA ARG A 270 -18.54 -4.14 6.27
C ARG A 270 -19.11 -5.50 6.60
N MET A 271 -18.53 -6.16 7.61
CA MET A 271 -18.95 -7.47 8.08
C MET A 271 -19.99 -7.39 9.22
N GLY A 272 -20.16 -6.22 9.85
CA GLY A 272 -21.04 -6.04 11.01
C GLY A 272 -20.54 -6.72 12.29
N ARG A 273 -19.32 -7.28 12.26
CA ARG A 273 -18.70 -8.04 13.36
C ARG A 273 -17.20 -7.81 13.38
N ALA A 274 -16.58 -8.01 14.55
CA ALA A 274 -15.13 -7.90 14.70
C ALA A 274 -14.41 -8.92 13.80
N LEU A 275 -13.25 -8.53 13.29
CA LEU A 275 -12.33 -9.40 12.56
C LEU A 275 -11.04 -9.55 13.37
N SER A 276 -10.45 -10.74 13.43
CA SER A 276 -9.13 -10.89 14.07
C SER A 276 -8.06 -10.18 13.26
N LYS A 277 -7.24 -9.37 13.93
CA LYS A 277 -6.09 -8.64 13.40
C LYS A 277 -5.09 -9.58 12.74
N THR A 278 -4.81 -10.72 13.34
CA THR A 278 -3.89 -11.74 12.79
C THR A 278 -4.35 -12.30 11.45
N THR A 279 -5.66 -12.37 11.23
CA THR A 279 -6.26 -12.82 9.97
C THR A 279 -6.36 -11.69 8.96
N LYS A 280 -6.67 -10.48 9.44
CA LYS A 280 -6.96 -9.30 8.61
C LYS A 280 -5.71 -8.58 8.10
N TRP A 281 -4.67 -8.48 8.93
CA TRP A 281 -3.45 -7.73 8.65
C TRP A 281 -2.22 -8.63 8.73
N SER A 282 -1.36 -8.57 7.71
CA SER A 282 -0.12 -9.36 7.64
C SER A 282 0.87 -9.07 8.78
N HIS A 283 0.77 -7.89 9.41
CA HIS A 283 1.55 -7.47 10.56
C HIS A 283 0.65 -6.69 11.55
N PRO A 284 0.00 -7.38 12.50
CA PRO A 284 -0.97 -6.78 13.39
C PRO A 284 -0.30 -5.94 14.48
N VAL A 285 -0.68 -4.66 14.61
CA VAL A 285 -0.23 -3.81 15.71
C VAL A 285 -1.20 -3.99 16.87
N SER A 286 -0.85 -4.85 17.84
CA SER A 286 -1.72 -5.23 18.96
C SER A 286 -2.22 -4.01 19.75
N TRP A 287 -1.33 -3.10 20.13
CA TRP A 287 -1.70 -1.93 20.92
C TRP A 287 -2.58 -0.89 20.20
N ARG A 288 -2.74 -0.93 18.86
CA ARG A 288 -3.48 0.10 18.10
C ARG A 288 -4.96 -0.25 17.94
N LEU A 289 -5.87 0.71 18.09
CA LEU A 289 -7.27 0.58 17.69
C LEU A 289 -7.36 0.56 16.15
N SER A 290 -7.53 -0.63 15.57
CA SER A 290 -7.61 -0.84 14.12
C SER A 290 -9.06 -0.83 13.61
N ILE A 291 -9.26 -0.20 12.45
CA ILE A 291 -10.57 0.04 11.83
C ILE A 291 -10.46 -0.23 10.32
N GLU A 292 -11.19 -1.22 9.80
CA GLU A 292 -11.27 -1.51 8.36
C GLU A 292 -12.13 -0.45 7.64
N ASP A 293 -11.61 0.17 6.57
CA ASP A 293 -12.44 0.96 5.65
C ASP A 293 -13.38 0.03 4.85
N PRO A 294 -14.68 0.35 4.72
CA PRO A 294 -15.67 -0.56 4.13
C PRO A 294 -15.51 -0.84 2.64
N PHE A 295 -14.80 0.03 1.88
CA PHE A 295 -14.57 -0.16 0.45
C PHE A 295 -13.07 -0.34 0.14
N GLU A 296 -12.18 0.37 0.85
CA GLU A 296 -10.73 0.23 0.70
C GLU A 296 -10.18 -0.80 1.69
N LEU A 297 -10.44 -2.09 1.46
CA LEU A 297 -10.25 -3.15 2.48
C LEU A 297 -8.82 -3.32 3.01
N ALA A 298 -7.80 -2.78 2.34
CA ALA A 298 -6.42 -2.78 2.83
C ALA A 298 -6.13 -1.62 3.81
N HIS A 299 -7.00 -0.61 3.88
CA HIS A 299 -6.83 0.57 4.70
C HIS A 299 -7.31 0.34 6.14
N ASP A 300 -6.36 0.26 7.08
CA ASP A 300 -6.62 0.53 8.49
C ASP A 300 -6.78 2.05 8.70
N VAL A 301 -7.99 2.54 8.95
CA VAL A 301 -8.29 3.95 9.26
C VAL A 301 -7.63 4.36 10.59
N GLY A 302 -7.46 3.42 11.51
CA GLY A 302 -6.79 3.61 12.81
C GLY A 302 -5.28 3.84 12.72
N ARG A 303 -4.64 3.59 11.56
CA ARG A 303 -3.17 3.76 11.36
C ARG A 303 -2.65 5.19 11.62
N VAL A 304 -3.54 6.18 11.66
CA VAL A 304 -3.21 7.56 12.06
C VAL A 304 -2.74 7.62 13.52
N ILE A 305 -3.20 6.69 14.37
CA ILE A 305 -2.70 6.50 15.74
C ILE A 305 -1.30 5.88 15.67
N PHE A 306 -0.32 6.77 15.52
CA PHE A 306 1.04 6.34 15.26
C PHE A 306 1.78 5.86 16.51
N HIS A 307 1.46 6.34 17.72
CA HIS A 307 2.25 6.08 18.95
C HIS A 307 1.36 5.64 20.12
N ARG A 308 1.88 4.75 20.98
CA ARG A 308 1.15 4.20 22.13
C ARG A 308 0.54 5.27 23.04
N LYS A 309 1.28 6.32 23.44
CA LYS A 309 0.73 7.49 24.18
C LYS A 309 -0.51 8.13 23.52
N GLY A 310 -0.62 8.14 22.19
CA GLY A 310 -1.80 8.64 21.47
C GLY A 310 -2.99 7.69 21.58
N GLN A 311 -2.73 6.37 21.56
CA GLN A 311 -3.73 5.36 21.88
C GLN A 311 -4.17 5.44 23.34
N ASP A 312 -3.22 5.57 24.27
CA ASP A 312 -3.49 5.64 25.71
C ASP A 312 -4.34 6.86 26.03
N LEU A 313 -4.09 8.00 25.38
CA LEU A 313 -4.93 9.20 25.44
C LEU A 313 -6.37 8.87 25.00
N ILE A 314 -6.56 8.31 23.80
CA ILE A 314 -7.90 7.91 23.29
C ILE A 314 -8.60 6.94 24.27
N ARG A 315 -7.89 5.91 24.76
CA ARG A 315 -8.43 4.91 25.70
C ARG A 315 -8.80 5.53 27.04
N SER A 316 -7.99 6.45 27.55
CA SER A 316 -8.26 7.16 28.80
C SER A 316 -9.50 8.06 28.69
N GLU A 317 -9.72 8.70 27.54
CA GLU A 317 -10.91 9.51 27.30
C GLU A 317 -12.17 8.66 27.14
N PHE A 318 -12.11 7.52 26.43
CA PHE A 318 -13.24 6.56 26.41
C PHE A 318 -13.61 6.10 27.82
N LYS A 319 -12.60 5.74 28.63
CA LYS A 319 -12.83 5.34 30.02
C LYS A 319 -13.41 6.47 30.86
N ARG A 320 -12.85 7.68 30.80
CA ARG A 320 -13.35 8.88 31.51
C ARG A 320 -14.81 9.18 31.15
N ALA A 321 -15.15 9.17 29.86
CA ALA A 321 -16.52 9.39 29.41
C ALA A 321 -17.47 8.31 29.93
N SER A 322 -17.06 7.03 29.87
CA SER A 322 -17.83 5.92 30.42
C SER A 322 -18.01 6.04 31.94
N ASP A 323 -16.95 6.34 32.69
CA ASP A 323 -16.98 6.49 34.15
C ASP A 323 -17.91 7.67 34.55
N LEU A 324 -17.83 8.81 33.87
CA LEU A 324 -18.70 9.97 34.11
C LEU A 324 -20.18 9.68 33.82
N LEU A 325 -20.50 9.07 32.68
CA LEU A 325 -21.88 8.70 32.34
C LEU A 325 -22.43 7.64 33.30
N SER A 326 -21.59 6.71 33.75
CA SER A 326 -21.94 5.75 34.82
C SER A 326 -22.24 6.47 36.15
N GLY A 327 -21.53 7.57 36.43
CA GLY A 327 -21.78 8.46 37.57
C GLY A 327 -22.99 9.39 37.43
N GLY A 328 -23.72 9.36 36.31
CA GLY A 328 -24.91 10.18 36.10
C GLY A 328 -24.64 11.62 35.59
N HIS A 329 -23.43 11.89 35.12
CA HIS A 329 -23.06 13.18 34.52
C HIS A 329 -23.75 13.43 33.17
N ARG A 330 -23.85 14.69 32.77
CA ARG A 330 -24.47 15.12 31.50
C ARG A 330 -23.47 15.14 30.34
N LEU A 331 -24.00 15.29 29.11
CA LEU A 331 -23.16 15.40 27.91
C LEU A 331 -22.20 16.59 27.99
N GLY A 332 -22.65 17.69 28.59
CA GLY A 332 -21.82 18.87 28.88
C GLY A 332 -20.55 18.49 29.64
N ASP A 333 -20.69 17.81 30.77
CA ASP A 333 -19.58 17.37 31.65
C ASP A 333 -18.60 16.44 30.91
N VAL A 334 -19.13 15.51 30.11
CA VAL A 334 -18.33 14.60 29.27
C VAL A 334 -17.52 15.38 28.22
N CYS A 335 -18.11 16.44 27.66
CA CYS A 335 -17.51 17.28 26.63
C CYS A 335 -16.75 18.51 27.17
N VAL A 336 -16.61 18.70 28.49
CA VAL A 336 -15.83 19.81 29.06
C VAL A 336 -14.41 19.79 28.47
N PRO A 337 -13.92 20.89 27.88
CA PRO A 337 -12.54 20.96 27.40
C PRO A 337 -11.56 20.82 28.57
N ASP A 338 -10.46 20.10 28.37
CA ASP A 338 -9.45 19.99 29.42
C ASP A 338 -8.45 21.13 29.32
N GLU A 339 -8.45 22.06 30.28
CA GLU A 339 -7.44 23.13 30.32
C GLU A 339 -6.01 22.60 30.45
N THR A 340 -5.84 21.33 30.87
CA THR A 340 -4.55 20.63 30.93
C THR A 340 -4.26 19.76 29.71
N THR A 341 -5.17 19.65 28.72
CA THR A 341 -4.89 18.86 27.51
C THR A 341 -3.84 19.51 26.63
N TRP A 342 -3.07 18.62 25.99
CA TRP A 342 -2.02 18.94 25.04
C TRP A 342 -2.46 19.90 23.92
N ASN A 343 -3.72 19.77 23.44
CA ASN A 343 -4.28 20.58 22.37
C ASN A 343 -4.48 22.05 22.81
N ILE A 344 -5.20 22.28 23.92
CA ILE A 344 -5.40 23.63 24.48
C ILE A 344 -4.08 24.27 24.91
N MET A 345 -3.19 23.50 25.55
CA MET A 345 -1.88 24.00 25.96
C MET A 345 -0.89 24.20 24.78
N SER A 346 -1.26 23.82 23.55
CA SER A 346 -0.37 23.78 22.38
C SER A 346 0.96 23.08 22.69
N THR A 347 0.90 21.93 23.36
CA THR A 347 2.06 21.10 23.74
C THR A 347 2.01 19.76 23.03
N CYS A 348 3.16 19.16 22.77
CA CYS A 348 3.24 17.79 22.29
C CYS A 348 2.91 16.80 23.43
N TYR A 349 1.89 15.94 23.29
CA TYR A 349 1.54 14.94 24.32
C TYR A 349 2.63 13.88 24.58
N ILE A 350 3.68 13.82 23.74
CA ILE A 350 4.79 12.87 23.91
C ILE A 350 5.89 13.45 24.80
N CYS A 351 6.30 14.71 24.58
CA CYS A 351 7.44 15.33 25.25
C CYS A 351 7.11 16.56 26.13
N ARG A 352 5.87 17.08 26.06
CA ARG A 352 5.36 18.31 26.69
C ARG A 352 5.98 19.64 26.22
N GLY A 353 6.84 19.64 25.20
CA GLY A 353 7.34 20.86 24.55
C GLY A 353 6.29 21.57 23.70
N ARG A 354 6.49 22.86 23.39
CA ARG A 354 5.52 23.72 22.65
C ARG A 354 5.92 24.05 21.21
N ASP A 355 7.19 23.87 20.87
CA ASP A 355 7.78 24.43 19.64
C ASP A 355 7.62 23.53 18.40
N HIS A 356 6.75 22.51 18.46
CA HIS A 356 6.53 21.57 17.37
C HIS A 356 5.18 20.84 17.48
N VAL A 357 4.63 20.47 16.33
CA VAL A 357 3.51 19.52 16.23
C VAL A 357 3.95 18.12 16.68
N THR A 358 3.04 17.34 17.27
CA THR A 358 3.39 16.04 17.88
C THR A 358 4.03 15.08 16.87
N ARG A 359 3.60 15.12 15.61
CA ARG A 359 4.16 14.31 14.52
C ARG A 359 5.67 14.49 14.31
N ASP A 360 6.20 15.68 14.59
CA ASP A 360 7.59 16.06 14.34
C ASP A 360 8.43 16.09 15.64
N CYS A 361 7.89 15.55 16.73
CA CYS A 361 8.49 15.59 18.06
C CYS A 361 9.93 15.07 18.12
N GLY A 362 10.80 15.86 18.75
CA GLY A 362 12.21 15.50 18.95
C GLY A 362 12.42 14.18 19.71
N GLN A 363 11.51 13.74 20.58
CA GLN A 363 11.61 12.42 21.23
C GLN A 363 11.26 11.27 20.26
N LEU A 364 10.26 11.48 19.39
CA LEU A 364 9.95 10.59 18.27
C LEU A 364 11.05 10.54 17.20
N VAL A 365 12.03 11.45 17.27
CA VAL A 365 13.23 11.51 16.41
C VAL A 365 14.49 11.04 17.13
N ARG A 366 14.65 11.28 18.44
CA ARG A 366 15.84 10.88 19.22
C ARG A 366 15.90 9.39 19.52
N GLN A 367 14.77 8.69 19.56
CA GLN A 367 14.74 7.21 19.45
C GLN A 367 15.31 6.68 18.10
N ARG A 368 15.68 7.56 17.16
CA ARG A 368 16.28 7.18 15.87
C ARG A 368 17.79 7.45 15.75
N LEU A 369 18.48 7.93 16.80
CA LEU A 369 19.82 8.54 16.65
C LEU A 369 20.82 8.29 17.82
N THR A 370 20.87 7.09 18.39
CA THR A 370 21.94 6.73 19.34
C THR A 370 22.82 5.56 18.86
N PRO A 371 23.88 5.83 18.07
CA PRO A 371 25.11 5.05 18.13
C PRO A 371 25.79 5.28 19.49
N GLY A 372 26.45 4.26 20.05
CA GLY A 372 26.94 4.29 21.44
C GLY A 372 28.22 5.12 21.68
N GLY A 373 28.37 5.60 22.92
CA GLY A 373 29.63 6.10 23.49
C GLY A 373 29.50 7.36 24.36
N GLY A 374 29.78 7.28 25.67
CA GLY A 374 29.98 8.48 26.52
C GLY A 374 29.43 8.47 27.96
N SER A 375 29.98 7.62 28.83
CA SER A 375 30.03 7.73 30.31
C SER A 375 28.77 8.03 31.19
N ASN A 376 28.54 7.08 32.11
CA ASN A 376 28.09 7.19 33.50
C ASN A 376 26.59 7.28 33.90
N THR A 377 26.22 6.23 34.67
CA THR A 377 25.26 6.18 35.79
C THR A 377 23.78 6.52 35.53
N MET A 378 22.99 5.54 35.07
CA MET A 378 22.15 4.69 35.96
C MET A 378 21.18 3.78 35.19
N LEU A 379 21.17 2.48 35.57
CA LEU A 379 20.14 1.44 35.34
C LEU A 379 19.69 1.12 33.89
N PRO A 380 19.39 -0.16 33.58
CA PRO A 380 19.02 -0.57 32.23
C PRO A 380 17.57 -0.18 31.89
N VAL A 381 17.39 0.96 31.24
CA VAL A 381 16.10 1.34 30.65
C VAL A 381 15.88 0.50 29.39
N HIS A 382 14.74 -0.22 29.34
CA HIS A 382 14.38 -1.10 28.23
C HIS A 382 14.52 -0.39 26.87
N PHE A 383 15.22 -1.04 25.93
CA PHE A 383 15.37 -0.57 24.55
C PHE A 383 14.00 -0.43 23.88
N SER A 384 13.79 0.67 23.15
CA SER A 384 12.47 1.03 22.60
C SER A 384 12.15 0.42 21.25
N ASP A 385 10.89 -0.01 21.10
CA ASP A 385 10.28 -0.55 19.89
C ASP A 385 10.34 0.40 18.67
N CYS A 386 10.38 -0.14 17.46
CA CYS A 386 10.20 0.63 16.24
C CYS A 386 8.78 1.21 16.17
N TRP A 387 8.70 2.53 16.24
CA TRP A 387 7.44 3.29 16.32
C TRP A 387 6.40 2.97 15.21
N TYR A 388 6.79 2.45 14.03
CA TYR A 388 5.80 2.12 12.98
C TYR A 388 5.12 0.75 13.15
N CYS A 389 5.87 -0.29 13.52
CA CYS A 389 5.39 -1.68 13.63
C CYS A 389 5.33 -2.25 15.06
N GLY A 390 6.05 -1.67 16.01
CA GLY A 390 6.19 -2.20 17.38
C GLY A 390 7.29 -3.25 17.56
N GLU A 391 8.10 -3.52 16.53
CA GLU A 391 9.17 -4.54 16.57
C GLU A 391 10.53 -3.97 16.97
N TYR A 392 11.39 -4.80 17.56
CA TYR A 392 12.73 -4.41 18.01
C TYR A 392 13.73 -4.22 16.84
N GLY A 393 14.79 -3.42 17.09
CA GLY A 393 16.06 -3.53 16.38
C GLY A 393 16.21 -2.82 15.03
N HIS A 394 15.34 -1.87 14.65
CA HIS A 394 15.49 -1.11 13.41
C HIS A 394 14.84 0.28 13.45
N TYR A 395 15.31 1.21 12.62
CA TYR A 395 14.74 2.57 12.56
C TYR A 395 13.50 2.65 11.67
N LYS A 396 12.71 3.73 11.80
CA LYS A 396 11.54 3.98 10.94
C LYS A 396 11.88 3.89 9.44
N ALA A 397 13.02 4.43 9.00
CA ALA A 397 13.44 4.40 7.60
C ALA A 397 13.79 2.99 7.08
N GLU A 398 14.11 2.07 7.99
CA GLU A 398 14.47 0.67 7.75
C GLU A 398 13.33 -0.29 8.09
N CYS A 399 12.18 0.25 8.53
CA CYS A 399 11.07 -0.54 8.99
C CYS A 399 10.48 -1.33 7.82
N PRO A 400 10.44 -2.68 7.87
CA PRO A 400 9.86 -3.48 6.80
C PRO A 400 8.43 -3.02 6.49
N MET A 401 7.71 -2.69 7.56
CA MET A 401 6.34 -2.20 7.51
C MET A 401 6.17 -0.80 6.91
N LEU A 402 7.22 0.03 6.79
CA LEU A 402 7.10 1.30 6.06
C LEU A 402 6.83 1.08 4.56
N PHE A 403 7.21 -0.09 4.03
CA PHE A 403 7.03 -0.48 2.63
C PHE A 403 5.79 -1.37 2.43
N PHE A 404 5.35 -2.11 3.45
CA PHE A 404 4.09 -2.87 3.42
C PHE A 404 2.87 -1.95 3.57
N ARG A 405 2.55 -1.25 2.47
CA ARG A 405 1.38 -0.38 2.40
C ARG A 405 0.07 -1.17 2.27
N ASP A 406 0.08 -2.29 1.52
CA ASP A 406 -1.13 -3.02 1.16
C ASP A 406 -0.88 -4.52 0.79
N ILE A 407 -1.08 -5.46 1.72
CA ILE A 407 -1.32 -6.90 1.40
C ILE A 407 -2.30 -7.52 2.42
N PRO A 408 -3.59 -7.71 2.07
CA PRO A 408 -4.52 -8.59 2.78
C PRO A 408 -4.49 -10.03 2.22
N ARG A 409 -4.78 -11.03 3.07
CA ARG A 409 -4.99 -12.42 2.62
C ARG A 409 -6.33 -12.57 1.89
N PRO A 410 -6.47 -13.52 0.95
CA PRO A 410 -7.78 -14.02 0.52
C PRO A 410 -8.52 -14.61 1.73
N VAL A 411 -9.79 -14.24 1.91
CA VAL A 411 -10.65 -14.81 2.96
C VAL A 411 -11.50 -15.91 2.33
N GLU A 412 -11.27 -17.15 2.73
CA GLU A 412 -12.16 -18.26 2.38
C GLU A 412 -13.49 -18.12 3.14
N VAL A 413 -14.60 -18.28 2.41
CA VAL A 413 -15.95 -18.17 2.98
C VAL A 413 -16.31 -19.49 3.65
N ALA A 414 -16.21 -19.54 4.98
CA ALA A 414 -16.73 -20.65 5.76
C ALA A 414 -18.25 -20.78 5.55
N LYS A 415 -18.70 -22.00 5.23
CA LYS A 415 -20.13 -22.32 5.15
C LYS A 415 -20.74 -22.35 6.55
N ALA A 416 -22.02 -22.00 6.65
CA ALA A 416 -22.76 -22.04 7.90
C ALA A 416 -23.28 -23.46 8.16
N ASP A 417 -23.07 -23.96 9.37
CA ASP A 417 -23.76 -25.11 9.93
C ASP A 417 -24.58 -24.70 11.16
N ASN A 418 -25.70 -25.39 11.36
CA ASN A 418 -26.77 -25.04 12.30
C ASN A 418 -26.38 -25.24 13.78
N ILE A 419 -26.96 -24.42 14.68
CA ILE A 419 -27.38 -24.83 16.04
C ILE A 419 -28.63 -24.04 16.46
N SER A 420 -29.45 -24.67 17.30
CA SER A 420 -30.86 -24.37 17.60
C SER A 420 -31.10 -23.36 18.75
N ALA A 421 -32.36 -22.96 18.90
CA ALA A 421 -32.87 -21.99 19.87
C ALA A 421 -32.89 -22.45 21.35
N ALA A 422 -32.99 -21.47 22.26
CA ALA A 422 -33.53 -21.59 23.62
C ALA A 422 -34.07 -20.21 24.08
N GLU A 423 -34.96 -20.19 25.09
CA GLU A 423 -35.97 -19.13 25.30
C GLU A 423 -35.70 -18.14 26.47
N VAL A 424 -36.13 -16.89 26.26
CA VAL A 424 -36.99 -16.02 27.11
C VAL A 424 -36.97 -16.15 28.66
N THR A 425 -36.82 -15.02 29.38
CA THR A 425 -37.82 -14.52 30.38
C THR A 425 -37.54 -13.09 30.89
N SER A 426 -38.60 -12.43 31.39
CA SER A 426 -38.79 -10.99 31.70
C SER A 426 -38.65 -10.62 33.22
N GLU A 427 -38.38 -9.39 33.69
CA GLU A 427 -39.29 -8.24 34.04
C GLU A 427 -38.55 -7.27 35.02
N SER A 428 -39.01 -6.08 35.48
CA SER A 428 -39.82 -4.96 34.93
C SER A 428 -39.84 -3.73 35.90
N GLY A 429 -40.26 -2.52 35.44
CA GLY A 429 -40.59 -1.32 36.26
C GLY A 429 -39.41 -0.52 36.91
N SER A 430 -39.53 0.76 37.32
CA SER A 430 -40.50 1.84 37.05
C SER A 430 -39.89 3.26 37.33
N VAL A 431 -40.53 4.33 36.83
CA VAL A 431 -40.14 5.78 36.76
C VAL A 431 -40.46 6.57 38.08
N PRO A 432 -40.13 7.88 38.34
CA PRO A 432 -40.03 9.03 37.42
C PRO A 432 -38.97 10.17 37.66
N LEU A 433 -39.10 11.19 36.79
CA LEU A 433 -38.62 12.59 36.61
C LEU A 433 -38.38 13.46 37.88
N VAL A 434 -37.85 14.72 37.89
CA VAL A 434 -37.99 15.92 37.00
C VAL A 434 -36.76 16.87 37.13
N GLY A 435 -36.53 17.79 36.16
CA GLY A 435 -35.90 19.12 36.42
C GLY A 435 -34.70 19.53 35.55
N PHE A 436 -34.81 20.69 34.87
CA PHE A 436 -33.79 21.34 34.01
C PHE A 436 -33.87 22.89 34.07
N ALA A 437 -32.75 23.57 33.83
CA ALA A 437 -32.63 25.01 33.54
C ALA A 437 -31.32 25.29 32.72
N PRO A 438 -31.17 26.42 31.99
CA PRO A 438 -30.43 26.45 30.71
C PRO A 438 -29.03 27.13 30.71
N PRO A 439 -28.28 27.08 29.58
CA PRO A 439 -26.87 27.50 29.46
C PRO A 439 -26.63 28.82 28.66
N SER A 440 -25.35 29.19 28.50
CA SER A 440 -24.85 30.36 27.72
C SER A 440 -23.67 29.99 26.77
N PRO A 441 -23.34 30.81 25.74
CA PRO A 441 -22.64 30.38 24.51
C PRO A 441 -21.09 30.63 24.47
N PRO A 442 -20.36 30.08 23.48
CA PRO A 442 -18.88 30.04 23.45
C PRO A 442 -18.18 31.14 22.62
N ILE A 443 -16.86 31.25 22.81
CA ILE A 443 -15.94 32.24 22.20
C ILE A 443 -14.92 31.55 21.28
N ALA A 444 -14.44 32.25 20.24
CA ALA A 444 -13.38 31.80 19.32
C ALA A 444 -12.17 32.77 19.34
N ILE A 445 -10.95 32.30 18.99
CA ILE A 445 -9.72 33.13 18.85
C ILE A 445 -8.63 32.34 18.03
N PRO A 446 -7.61 33.01 17.41
CA PRO A 446 -7.21 32.67 16.03
C PRO A 446 -5.71 32.33 15.76
N LEU A 447 -5.39 32.22 14.46
CA LEU A 447 -4.10 31.86 13.82
C LEU A 447 -2.97 32.90 13.97
N HIS A 448 -1.71 32.45 13.82
CA HIS A 448 -0.55 33.29 13.49
C HIS A 448 0.47 32.57 12.57
N ALA A 449 1.33 33.33 11.89
CA ALA A 449 2.13 32.89 10.74
C ALA A 449 3.63 33.28 10.80
N ASN A 450 4.48 32.55 10.05
CA ASN A 450 5.57 33.01 9.15
C ASN A 450 6.89 32.19 9.16
N ARG A 451 7.42 31.96 7.93
CA ARG A 451 8.86 31.86 7.52
C ARG A 451 9.65 30.61 8.00
N LEU A 452 10.69 30.12 7.29
CA LEU A 452 11.52 30.65 6.18
C LEU A 452 12.01 29.51 5.25
N ASP A 453 12.59 29.86 4.08
CA ASP A 453 12.97 28.96 2.99
C ASP A 453 14.18 28.02 3.26
N ALA A 454 14.17 26.83 2.65
CA ALA A 454 15.34 25.96 2.50
C ALA A 454 15.34 25.19 1.16
N VAL A 455 16.36 25.42 0.34
CA VAL A 455 16.57 24.76 -0.96
C VAL A 455 17.10 23.33 -0.76
N GLN A 456 16.48 22.32 -1.37
CA GLN A 456 17.09 20.99 -1.52
C GLN A 456 16.70 20.24 -2.81
N LYS A 457 17.65 19.44 -3.29
CA LYS A 457 17.74 18.83 -4.63
C LYS A 457 16.67 17.75 -4.90
N PRO A 458 16.33 17.45 -6.17
CA PRO A 458 15.31 16.48 -6.52
C PRO A 458 15.68 15.07 -6.03
N ARG A 459 14.72 14.40 -5.38
CA ARG A 459 14.78 12.96 -5.10
C ARG A 459 13.80 12.25 -6.02
N ILE A 460 14.33 11.33 -6.82
CA ILE A 460 13.57 10.44 -7.69
C ILE A 460 12.81 9.46 -6.79
N CYS A 461 11.49 9.40 -6.93
CA CYS A 461 10.62 8.50 -6.16
C CYS A 461 10.16 7.34 -7.05
N ILE A 462 10.35 6.11 -6.56
CA ILE A 462 9.97 4.86 -7.23
C ILE A 462 8.63 4.39 -6.63
N GLU A 463 7.69 3.98 -7.48
CA GLU A 463 6.32 3.56 -7.11
C GLU A 463 6.20 2.04 -6.85
N PRO A 464 5.33 1.56 -5.92
CA PRO A 464 5.17 0.12 -5.71
C PRO A 464 3.75 -0.50 -5.90
N ALA A 465 3.79 -1.74 -6.42
CA ALA A 465 3.05 -2.93 -5.98
C ALA A 465 1.62 -3.27 -6.48
N ILE A 466 0.49 -2.64 -6.08
CA ILE A 466 -0.84 -3.28 -6.33
C ILE A 466 -1.23 -3.33 -7.81
N MET A 467 -0.75 -2.39 -8.64
CA MET A 467 -0.93 -2.52 -10.09
C MET A 467 -0.27 -3.80 -10.65
N SER A 468 0.72 -4.37 -9.95
CA SER A 468 1.61 -5.41 -10.50
C SER A 468 0.89 -6.67 -10.95
N VAL A 469 -0.09 -7.25 -10.25
CA VAL A 469 -0.66 -8.55 -10.69
C VAL A 469 -1.44 -8.40 -12.01
N ARG A 470 -2.36 -7.44 -12.13
CA ARG A 470 -3.11 -7.21 -13.38
C ARG A 470 -2.22 -6.61 -14.47
N ARG A 471 -1.28 -5.73 -14.13
CA ARG A 471 -0.27 -5.19 -15.07
C ARG A 471 0.66 -6.29 -15.58
N ASN A 472 1.13 -7.19 -14.73
CA ASN A 472 2.00 -8.30 -15.12
C ASN A 472 1.24 -9.33 -15.94
N VAL A 473 -0.04 -9.61 -15.65
CA VAL A 473 -0.88 -10.46 -16.53
C VAL A 473 -1.10 -9.79 -17.88
N ARG A 474 -1.37 -8.47 -17.94
CA ARG A 474 -1.50 -7.71 -19.19
C ARG A 474 -0.19 -7.68 -19.98
N LEU A 475 0.90 -7.21 -19.37
CA LEU A 475 2.22 -7.14 -20.00
C LEU A 475 2.73 -8.52 -20.41
N ARG A 476 2.39 -9.59 -19.68
CA ARG A 476 2.67 -10.98 -20.09
C ARG A 476 1.82 -11.40 -21.29
N ARG A 477 0.55 -11.01 -21.38
CA ARG A 477 -0.27 -11.21 -22.60
C ARG A 477 0.31 -10.43 -23.78
N GLU A 478 0.78 -9.20 -23.57
CA GLU A 478 1.45 -8.39 -24.60
C GLU A 478 2.79 -8.99 -25.02
N TYR A 479 3.62 -9.48 -24.09
CA TYR A 479 4.87 -10.23 -24.37
C TYR A 479 4.58 -11.53 -25.14
N LEU A 480 3.61 -12.34 -24.71
CA LEU A 480 3.20 -13.56 -25.43
C LEU A 480 2.63 -13.27 -26.81
N TYR A 481 1.93 -12.13 -26.98
CA TYR A 481 1.45 -11.67 -28.28
C TYR A 481 2.60 -11.22 -29.18
N ARG A 482 3.55 -10.41 -28.69
CA ARG A 482 4.77 -10.03 -29.43
C ARG A 482 5.59 -11.26 -29.83
N LYS A 483 5.85 -12.18 -28.90
CA LYS A 483 6.51 -13.46 -29.19
C LYS A 483 5.75 -14.30 -30.24
N GLY A 484 4.42 -14.25 -30.23
CA GLY A 484 3.58 -14.88 -31.25
C GLY A 484 3.62 -14.20 -32.63
N LEU A 485 4.07 -12.93 -32.70
CA LEU A 485 4.31 -12.19 -33.94
C LEU A 485 5.74 -12.36 -34.46
N GLU A 486 6.75 -12.61 -33.60
CA GLU A 486 8.17 -12.77 -33.98
C GLU A 486 8.35 -13.66 -35.22
N GLY A 487 7.69 -14.82 -35.31
CA GLY A 487 7.81 -15.70 -36.46
C GLY A 487 7.28 -15.12 -37.78
N LYS A 488 6.23 -14.28 -37.71
CA LYS A 488 5.65 -13.58 -38.86
C LYS A 488 6.48 -12.36 -39.25
N GLU A 489 6.91 -11.58 -38.27
CA GLU A 489 7.78 -10.41 -38.46
C GLU A 489 9.15 -10.82 -39.00
N ARG A 490 9.69 -11.96 -38.54
CA ARG A 490 10.92 -12.55 -39.05
C ARG A 490 10.80 -12.98 -40.51
N ALA A 491 9.73 -13.70 -40.87
CA ALA A 491 9.49 -14.07 -42.27
C ALA A 491 9.33 -12.83 -43.17
N LEU A 492 8.62 -11.80 -42.69
CA LEU A 492 8.45 -10.52 -43.39
C LEU A 492 9.78 -9.77 -43.53
N TYR A 493 10.63 -9.75 -42.50
CA TYR A 493 12.00 -9.22 -42.56
C TYR A 493 12.85 -9.97 -43.57
N ASP A 494 12.87 -11.31 -43.52
CA ASP A 494 13.66 -12.12 -44.44
C ASP A 494 13.17 -11.93 -45.90
N HIS A 495 11.87 -11.74 -46.12
CA HIS A 495 11.29 -11.35 -47.42
C HIS A 495 11.72 -9.92 -47.85
N LYS A 496 11.68 -8.93 -46.95
CA LYS A 496 12.18 -7.57 -47.21
C LYS A 496 13.67 -7.59 -47.57
N GLN A 497 14.49 -8.39 -46.87
CA GLN A 497 15.91 -8.54 -47.17
C GLN A 497 16.16 -9.22 -48.52
N GLN A 498 15.42 -10.29 -48.86
CA GLN A 498 15.50 -10.91 -50.20
C GLN A 498 15.09 -9.94 -51.31
N LEU A 499 14.11 -9.07 -51.07
CA LEU A 499 13.70 -8.04 -52.02
C LEU A 499 14.76 -6.93 -52.15
N LYS A 500 15.35 -6.45 -51.04
CA LYS A 500 16.50 -5.53 -51.05
C LYS A 500 17.70 -6.12 -51.80
N GLU A 501 18.01 -7.40 -51.58
CA GLU A 501 19.08 -8.14 -52.27
C GLU A 501 18.81 -8.26 -53.78
N ALA A 502 17.57 -8.58 -54.19
CA ALA A 502 17.18 -8.67 -55.59
C ALA A 502 17.27 -7.32 -56.32
N ILE A 503 16.76 -6.25 -55.69
CA ILE A 503 16.83 -4.88 -56.22
C ILE A 503 18.30 -4.42 -56.33
N ARG A 504 19.11 -4.62 -55.28
CA ARG A 504 20.53 -4.24 -55.24
C ARG A 504 21.38 -5.00 -56.26
N SER A 505 21.09 -6.28 -56.48
CA SER A 505 21.84 -7.14 -57.41
C SER A 505 21.29 -7.15 -58.85
N GLY A 506 20.19 -6.44 -59.12
CA GLY A 506 19.54 -6.40 -60.44
C GLY A 506 18.95 -7.74 -60.88
N LYS A 507 18.76 -8.70 -59.97
CA LYS A 507 18.28 -10.06 -60.27
C LYS A 507 16.75 -10.10 -60.30
N ALA A 508 16.20 -11.02 -61.08
CA ALA A 508 14.76 -11.25 -61.15
C ALA A 508 14.20 -11.64 -59.77
N ILE A 509 13.10 -10.98 -59.37
CA ILE A 509 12.48 -11.17 -58.06
C ILE A 509 11.90 -12.59 -57.93
N PRO A 510 12.13 -13.28 -56.79
CA PRO A 510 11.59 -14.62 -56.52
C PRO A 510 10.08 -14.69 -56.73
N THR A 511 9.61 -15.77 -57.36
CA THR A 511 8.20 -15.93 -57.77
C THR A 511 7.21 -15.76 -56.61
N GLU A 512 7.59 -16.22 -55.41
CA GLU A 512 6.78 -16.15 -54.18
C GLU A 512 6.58 -14.72 -53.67
N LEU A 513 7.47 -13.78 -54.00
CA LEU A 513 7.41 -12.39 -53.56
C LEU A 513 6.65 -11.47 -54.53
N ARG A 514 6.47 -11.87 -55.80
CA ARG A 514 5.92 -11.00 -56.86
C ARG A 514 4.49 -10.50 -56.60
N SER A 515 3.67 -11.30 -55.93
CA SER A 515 2.29 -10.93 -55.56
C SER A 515 2.24 -9.94 -54.38
N VAL A 516 3.28 -9.90 -53.56
CA VAL A 516 3.37 -9.06 -52.34
C VAL A 516 4.31 -7.87 -52.51
N GLU A 517 5.10 -7.85 -53.58
CA GLU A 517 6.18 -6.89 -53.86
C GLU A 517 5.72 -5.43 -53.72
N SER A 518 4.61 -5.05 -54.37
CA SER A 518 4.13 -3.66 -54.35
C SER A 518 3.81 -3.19 -52.93
N LYS A 519 3.37 -4.09 -52.05
CA LYS A 519 3.07 -3.78 -50.65
C LYS A 519 4.35 -3.72 -49.81
N LEU A 520 5.24 -4.70 -49.98
CA LEU A 520 6.53 -4.74 -49.28
C LEU A 520 7.41 -3.53 -49.63
N ARG A 521 7.44 -3.09 -50.90
CA ARG A 521 8.14 -1.86 -51.32
C ARG A 521 7.59 -0.62 -50.60
N GLN A 522 6.27 -0.50 -50.50
CA GLN A 522 5.64 0.62 -49.81
C GLN A 522 5.91 0.57 -48.30
N GLU A 523 5.84 -0.60 -47.67
CA GLU A 523 6.19 -0.78 -46.26
C GLU A 523 7.68 -0.48 -45.99
N MET A 524 8.58 -0.80 -46.92
CA MET A 524 10.03 -0.51 -46.84
C MET A 524 10.39 0.99 -46.92
N GLU A 525 9.50 1.83 -47.44
CA GLU A 525 9.71 3.29 -47.51
C GLU A 525 9.57 3.96 -46.13
N TYR A 526 8.93 3.28 -45.17
CA TYR A 526 8.73 3.76 -43.79
C TYR A 526 9.63 3.05 -42.75
N ASP A 527 10.56 2.18 -43.18
CA ASP A 527 11.49 1.48 -42.28
C ASP A 527 12.74 2.33 -41.98
N ASP A 528 12.84 2.91 -40.77
CA ASP A 528 14.08 3.54 -40.30
C ASP A 528 15.21 2.51 -40.04
N GLU A 529 16.49 2.92 -40.10
CA GLU A 529 17.64 2.05 -39.78
C GLU A 529 17.55 1.39 -38.39
N ALA A 530 16.92 2.06 -37.41
CA ALA A 530 16.72 1.54 -36.07
C ALA A 530 15.60 0.49 -35.97
N HIS A 531 14.68 0.47 -36.92
CA HIS A 531 13.52 -0.43 -36.98
C HIS A 531 13.68 -1.53 -38.04
N GLU A 532 14.74 -1.50 -38.86
CA GLU A 532 14.96 -2.46 -39.94
C GLU A 532 15.02 -3.91 -39.43
N LYS A 533 15.60 -4.16 -38.24
CA LYS A 533 15.70 -5.52 -37.66
C LYS A 533 14.61 -5.75 -36.61
N PRO A 534 13.81 -6.84 -36.72
CA PRO A 534 12.84 -7.18 -35.69
C PRO A 534 13.55 -7.54 -34.37
N LEU A 535 12.97 -7.08 -33.25
CA LEU A 535 13.40 -7.43 -31.90
C LEU A 535 12.99 -8.87 -31.56
N ASN A 536 13.81 -9.59 -30.78
CA ASN A 536 13.46 -10.91 -30.27
C ASN A 536 13.06 -10.83 -28.78
N HIS A 537 12.30 -11.81 -28.27
CA HIS A 537 11.97 -11.93 -26.84
C HIS A 537 13.20 -11.87 -25.91
N ILE A 538 14.36 -12.36 -26.35
CA ILE A 538 15.63 -12.29 -25.62
C ILE A 538 16.06 -10.84 -25.36
N ASP A 539 15.86 -9.96 -26.34
CA ASP A 539 16.18 -8.53 -26.27
C ASP A 539 15.13 -7.75 -25.45
N ASP A 540 13.90 -8.28 -25.41
CA ASP A 540 12.76 -7.71 -24.67
C ASP A 540 12.81 -8.07 -23.17
N GLU A 541 13.33 -9.25 -22.81
CA GLU A 541 13.53 -9.70 -21.42
C GLU A 541 14.56 -8.83 -20.68
N TYR A 542 15.74 -8.63 -21.29
CA TYR A 542 16.84 -7.84 -20.69
C TYR A 542 16.90 -6.40 -21.21
N LYS A 543 15.80 -5.89 -21.78
CA LYS A 543 15.72 -4.56 -22.43
C LYS A 543 16.18 -3.39 -21.57
N ASN A 544 15.94 -3.47 -20.27
CA ASN A 544 16.27 -2.43 -19.29
C ASN A 544 17.66 -2.64 -18.65
N ALA A 545 18.39 -3.68 -19.02
CA ALA A 545 19.69 -3.98 -18.44
C ALA A 545 20.71 -2.87 -18.72
N GLY A 546 21.41 -2.41 -17.68
CA GLY A 546 22.34 -1.29 -17.76
C GLY A 546 21.70 0.10 -17.63
N MET A 547 20.36 0.23 -17.65
CA MET A 547 19.67 1.46 -17.21
C MET A 547 19.49 1.49 -15.69
N PHE A 548 19.32 0.33 -15.07
CA PHE A 548 19.16 0.15 -13.63
C PHE A 548 20.08 -0.97 -13.15
N ASP A 549 20.60 -0.85 -11.93
CA ASP A 549 21.38 -1.91 -11.29
C ASP A 549 20.46 -3.10 -10.92
N PRO A 550 20.93 -4.35 -11.08
CA PRO A 550 20.14 -5.52 -10.69
C PRO A 550 19.89 -5.53 -9.18
N LYS A 551 18.71 -6.04 -8.79
CA LYS A 551 18.27 -6.17 -7.41
C LYS A 551 17.82 -7.62 -7.21
N ILE A 552 18.60 -8.37 -6.44
CA ILE A 552 18.52 -9.84 -6.44
C ILE A 552 17.99 -10.36 -5.10
N ALA A 553 16.98 -11.21 -5.14
CA ALA A 553 16.44 -11.92 -3.99
C ALA A 553 17.08 -13.31 -3.90
N ILE A 554 17.69 -13.67 -2.77
CA ILE A 554 18.27 -15.00 -2.53
C ILE A 554 17.44 -15.75 -1.50
N THR A 555 16.93 -16.92 -1.85
CA THR A 555 16.18 -17.81 -0.96
C THR A 555 16.75 -19.23 -1.00
N THR A 556 16.46 -20.01 0.03
CA THR A 556 16.85 -21.43 0.14
C THR A 556 15.68 -22.37 -0.16
N SER A 557 15.99 -23.67 -0.16
CA SER A 557 15.06 -24.76 0.15
C SER A 557 14.31 -24.52 1.47
N ARG A 558 13.23 -25.29 1.68
CA ARG A 558 12.45 -25.30 2.92
C ARG A 558 13.28 -25.97 4.03
N ASP A 559 13.28 -25.37 5.21
CA ASP A 559 14.01 -25.84 6.41
C ASP A 559 15.50 -26.16 6.17
N PRO A 560 16.30 -25.16 5.71
CA PRO A 560 17.68 -25.37 5.27
C PRO A 560 18.67 -25.65 6.41
N SER A 561 19.71 -26.43 6.11
CA SER A 561 20.83 -26.74 7.01
C SER A 561 21.66 -25.51 7.38
N SER A 562 22.51 -25.64 8.39
CA SER A 562 23.51 -24.62 8.74
C SER A 562 24.47 -24.32 7.57
N ARG A 563 24.89 -25.33 6.81
CA ARG A 563 25.84 -25.21 5.70
C ARG A 563 25.21 -24.50 4.49
N LEU A 564 23.98 -24.84 4.10
CA LEU A 564 23.25 -24.07 3.08
C LEU A 564 22.93 -22.64 3.53
N LYS A 565 22.62 -22.41 4.82
CA LYS A 565 22.45 -21.06 5.38
C LYS A 565 23.73 -20.23 5.30
N GLN A 566 24.92 -20.83 5.37
CA GLN A 566 26.21 -20.16 5.16
C GLN A 566 26.44 -19.90 3.67
N PHE A 567 26.26 -20.90 2.80
CA PHE A 567 26.42 -20.74 1.36
C PHE A 567 25.50 -19.67 0.76
N ALA A 568 24.24 -19.59 1.18
CA ALA A 568 23.31 -18.52 0.78
C ALA A 568 23.78 -17.12 1.24
N GLN A 569 24.52 -17.03 2.35
CA GLN A 569 25.13 -15.79 2.81
C GLN A 569 26.39 -15.45 1.99
N GLU A 570 27.16 -16.44 1.54
CA GLU A 570 28.29 -16.24 0.64
C GLU A 570 27.83 -15.81 -0.76
N ILE A 571 26.77 -16.42 -1.30
CA ILE A 571 26.10 -15.98 -2.54
C ILE A 571 25.63 -14.52 -2.44
N ARG A 572 25.10 -14.10 -1.28
CA ARG A 572 24.74 -12.70 -1.03
C ARG A 572 25.94 -11.75 -1.12
N LEU A 573 27.14 -12.19 -0.74
CA LEU A 573 28.36 -11.39 -0.85
C LEU A 573 28.96 -11.42 -2.27
N ILE A 574 28.64 -12.43 -3.08
CA ILE A 574 29.03 -12.49 -4.49
C ILE A 574 28.31 -11.41 -5.29
N PHE A 575 26.98 -11.35 -5.18
CA PHE A 575 26.15 -10.46 -5.98
C PHE A 575 25.93 -9.11 -5.28
N PRO A 576 26.39 -7.97 -5.85
CA PRO A 576 26.06 -6.65 -5.31
C PRO A 576 24.55 -6.43 -5.29
N ASN A 577 24.07 -5.59 -4.36
CA ASN A 577 22.64 -5.28 -4.16
C ASN A 577 21.74 -6.49 -3.81
N ALA A 578 22.32 -7.68 -3.51
CA ALA A 578 21.54 -8.86 -3.20
C ALA A 578 21.01 -8.89 -1.75
N ILE A 579 19.75 -9.29 -1.60
CA ILE A 579 19.03 -9.40 -0.34
C ILE A 579 18.64 -10.86 -0.12
N ARG A 580 18.96 -11.40 1.05
CA ARG A 580 18.54 -12.74 1.44
C ARG A 580 17.12 -12.70 2.02
N LEU A 581 16.22 -13.50 1.43
CA LEU A 581 14.88 -13.76 1.94
C LEU A 581 14.86 -15.04 2.78
N ASN A 582 14.13 -15.02 3.89
CA ASN A 582 13.94 -16.20 4.73
C ASN A 582 12.82 -17.07 4.14
N ARG A 583 13.12 -18.33 3.82
CA ARG A 583 12.17 -19.22 3.15
C ARG A 583 10.91 -19.51 3.99
N GLY A 584 11.08 -19.82 5.27
CA GLY A 584 9.98 -20.15 6.19
C GLY A 584 8.99 -21.15 5.61
N ALA A 585 7.70 -20.89 5.81
CA ALA A 585 6.60 -21.67 5.25
C ALA A 585 6.12 -21.18 3.87
N HIS A 586 6.81 -20.23 3.23
CA HIS A 586 6.35 -19.62 1.97
C HIS A 586 6.42 -20.59 0.78
N THR A 587 5.34 -20.60 -0.01
CA THR A 587 5.28 -21.33 -1.28
C THR A 587 6.16 -20.66 -2.33
N ILE A 588 6.43 -21.35 -3.43
CA ILE A 588 7.16 -20.76 -4.56
C ILE A 588 6.37 -19.60 -5.19
N GLY A 589 5.04 -19.70 -5.23
CA GLY A 589 4.17 -18.64 -5.73
C GLY A 589 4.32 -17.36 -4.91
N ASP A 590 4.17 -17.47 -3.59
CA ASP A 590 4.28 -16.33 -2.66
C ASP A 590 5.65 -15.63 -2.77
N LEU A 591 6.73 -16.40 -2.97
CA LEU A 591 8.08 -15.85 -3.14
C LEU A 591 8.25 -15.09 -4.45
N VAL A 592 7.74 -15.62 -5.57
CA VAL A 592 7.81 -14.92 -6.86
C VAL A 592 6.90 -13.70 -6.86
N GLU A 593 5.71 -13.78 -6.27
CA GLU A 593 4.80 -12.64 -6.14
C GLU A 593 5.36 -11.56 -5.21
N SER A 594 5.97 -11.94 -4.09
CA SER A 594 6.70 -11.03 -3.20
C SER A 594 7.92 -10.40 -3.90
N ALA A 595 8.70 -11.18 -4.65
CA ALA A 595 9.85 -10.66 -5.39
C ALA A 595 9.42 -9.67 -6.49
N ARG A 596 8.37 -9.99 -7.27
CA ARG A 596 7.74 -9.08 -8.25
C ARG A 596 7.20 -7.81 -7.60
N SER A 597 6.55 -7.92 -6.44
CA SER A 597 5.93 -6.79 -5.74
C SER A 597 6.94 -5.83 -5.11
N ASN A 598 8.18 -6.28 -4.94
CA ASN A 598 9.31 -5.51 -4.40
C ASN A 598 10.30 -5.10 -5.50
N ASP A 599 9.93 -5.22 -6.78
CA ASP A 599 10.76 -4.85 -7.95
C ASP A 599 12.17 -5.48 -7.91
N PHE A 600 12.26 -6.75 -7.50
CA PHE A 600 13.48 -7.53 -7.71
C PHE A 600 13.61 -7.89 -9.19
N THR A 601 14.81 -7.75 -9.75
CA THR A 601 15.12 -8.17 -11.13
C THR A 601 15.24 -9.68 -11.21
N ASP A 602 15.75 -10.34 -10.16
CA ASP A 602 16.05 -11.77 -10.18
C ASP A 602 15.77 -12.43 -8.83
N LEU A 603 15.28 -13.67 -8.88
CA LEU A 603 15.11 -14.56 -7.73
C LEU A 603 16.06 -15.76 -7.88
N LEU A 604 17.05 -15.84 -6.99
CA LEU A 604 17.95 -16.97 -6.81
C LEU A 604 17.39 -17.93 -5.77
N LEU A 605 17.09 -19.17 -6.17
CA LEU A 605 16.75 -20.26 -5.25
C LEU A 605 17.92 -21.26 -5.18
N VAL A 606 18.43 -21.49 -3.97
CA VAL A 606 19.53 -22.44 -3.71
C VAL A 606 18.98 -23.67 -2.98
N THR A 607 19.34 -24.87 -3.45
CA THR A 607 18.97 -26.16 -2.84
C THR A 607 20.17 -26.88 -2.28
N GLU A 608 19.91 -27.92 -1.48
CA GLU A 608 20.92 -28.83 -0.95
C GLU A 608 20.40 -30.26 -0.91
N THR A 609 21.35 -31.21 -0.94
CA THR A 609 21.12 -32.60 -0.56
C THR A 609 22.05 -32.94 0.60
N ARG A 610 21.46 -33.32 1.75
CA ARG A 610 22.18 -33.75 2.97
C ARG A 610 23.20 -32.73 3.53
N GLY A 611 23.03 -31.44 3.27
CA GLY A 611 23.91 -30.37 3.77
C GLY A 611 24.85 -29.78 2.70
N GLU A 612 25.09 -30.49 1.59
CA GLU A 612 25.87 -29.95 0.48
C GLU A 612 24.95 -29.24 -0.52
N PRO A 613 25.26 -27.99 -0.93
CA PRO A 613 24.51 -27.28 -1.96
C PRO A 613 24.60 -27.99 -3.31
N ASP A 614 23.45 -28.30 -3.92
CA ASP A 614 23.35 -29.17 -5.10
C ASP A 614 22.64 -28.54 -6.30
N GLY A 615 22.00 -27.38 -6.10
CA GLY A 615 21.25 -26.72 -7.14
C GLY A 615 21.17 -25.21 -6.95
N LEU A 616 21.23 -24.49 -8.07
CA LEU A 616 21.04 -23.06 -8.17
C LEU A 616 20.02 -22.78 -9.29
N VAL A 617 18.95 -22.09 -8.96
CA VAL A 617 17.93 -21.67 -9.92
C VAL A 617 17.93 -20.16 -10.02
N VAL A 618 18.12 -19.64 -11.23
CA VAL A 618 18.14 -18.23 -11.56
C VAL A 618 16.84 -17.89 -12.30
N CYS A 619 15.93 -17.19 -11.64
CA CYS A 619 14.64 -16.77 -12.21
C CYS A 619 14.63 -15.26 -12.43
N HIS A 620 14.75 -14.81 -13.68
CA HIS A 620 14.59 -13.40 -14.02
C HIS A 620 13.11 -12.98 -13.92
N LEU A 621 12.87 -11.75 -13.48
CA LEU A 621 11.55 -11.19 -13.20
C LEU A 621 11.35 -9.91 -14.03
N PRO A 622 10.10 -9.62 -14.47
CA PRO A 622 8.85 -10.26 -14.07
C PRO A 622 8.39 -11.45 -14.94
N TYR A 623 8.97 -11.70 -16.12
CA TYR A 623 8.44 -12.66 -17.11
C TYR A 623 9.22 -13.98 -17.24
N GLY A 624 10.42 -14.08 -16.69
CA GLY A 624 11.40 -15.11 -17.03
C GLY A 624 12.58 -14.49 -17.80
N PRO A 625 13.57 -15.29 -18.21
CA PRO A 625 13.60 -16.76 -18.18
C PRO A 625 13.98 -17.32 -16.80
N THR A 626 13.74 -18.61 -16.59
CA THR A 626 14.28 -19.37 -15.45
C THR A 626 15.30 -20.39 -15.94
N ALA A 627 16.57 -20.21 -15.55
CA ALA A 627 17.65 -21.18 -15.77
C ALA A 627 17.90 -22.02 -14.52
N TYR A 628 18.00 -23.33 -14.69
CA TYR A 628 18.24 -24.29 -13.63
C TYR A 628 19.60 -24.94 -13.80
N PHE A 629 20.43 -24.84 -12.77
CA PHE A 629 21.77 -25.38 -12.70
C PHE A 629 21.87 -26.39 -11.56
N SER A 630 22.56 -27.51 -11.78
CA SER A 630 23.09 -28.34 -10.71
C SER A 630 24.46 -27.81 -10.29
N LEU A 631 24.72 -27.80 -8.99
CA LEU A 631 25.99 -27.42 -8.39
C LEU A 631 26.85 -28.67 -8.17
N SER A 632 28.12 -28.59 -8.55
CA SER A 632 29.15 -29.58 -8.20
C SER A 632 30.39 -28.90 -7.64
N ASN A 633 31.23 -29.67 -6.93
CA ASN A 633 32.52 -29.23 -6.42
C ASN A 633 32.45 -27.93 -5.57
N THR A 634 31.41 -27.82 -4.74
CA THR A 634 31.14 -26.66 -3.88
C THR A 634 32.09 -26.60 -2.67
N VAL A 635 33.03 -25.66 -2.71
CA VAL A 635 33.92 -25.32 -1.58
C VAL A 635 33.49 -23.97 -1.04
N LEU A 636 33.09 -23.91 0.24
CA LEU A 636 32.68 -22.67 0.89
C LEU A 636 33.89 -21.79 1.20
N ARG A 637 33.69 -20.47 1.29
CA ARG A 637 34.73 -19.52 1.70
C ARG A 637 35.29 -19.82 3.11
N HIS A 638 34.50 -20.46 3.95
CA HIS A 638 34.94 -20.89 5.28
C HIS A 638 35.94 -22.05 5.23
N ASP A 639 35.95 -22.82 4.14
CA ASP A 639 36.80 -23.99 3.89
C ASP A 639 38.06 -23.62 3.06
N ILE A 640 38.27 -22.34 2.72
CA ILE A 640 39.40 -21.84 1.92
C ILE A 640 40.48 -21.21 2.82
N GLU A 641 41.69 -21.77 2.75
CA GLU A 641 42.91 -21.24 3.35
C GLU A 641 43.39 -19.95 2.63
N ASP A 642 44.05 -19.03 3.35
CA ASP A 642 44.57 -17.74 2.84
C ASP A 642 43.57 -16.83 2.07
N ARG A 643 42.29 -16.90 2.45
CA ARG A 643 41.20 -16.08 1.88
C ARG A 643 41.42 -14.56 2.02
N ALA A 644 41.21 -13.83 0.94
CA ALA A 644 41.11 -12.38 0.96
C ALA A 644 39.77 -11.88 1.56
N THR A 645 39.74 -10.59 1.93
CA THR A 645 38.52 -9.88 2.35
C THR A 645 37.62 -9.61 1.14
N ILE A 646 36.35 -10.03 1.20
CA ILE A 646 35.39 -9.69 0.15
C ILE A 646 35.05 -8.20 0.23
N SER A 647 35.29 -7.48 -0.86
CA SER A 647 34.75 -6.14 -1.07
C SER A 647 33.37 -6.23 -1.75
N GLU A 648 32.42 -5.40 -1.32
CA GLU A 648 31.12 -5.25 -1.99
C GLU A 648 31.19 -4.41 -3.28
N ALA A 649 32.40 -3.95 -3.68
CA ALA A 649 32.62 -3.29 -4.95
C ALA A 649 32.15 -4.13 -6.15
N TYR A 650 31.72 -3.46 -7.21
CA TYR A 650 31.16 -4.09 -8.40
C TYR A 650 32.28 -4.83 -9.18
N PRO A 651 32.12 -6.13 -9.47
CA PRO A 651 33.17 -6.96 -10.06
C PRO A 651 33.26 -6.80 -11.57
N HIS A 652 34.48 -6.89 -12.13
CA HIS A 652 34.65 -7.24 -13.53
C HIS A 652 34.27 -8.71 -13.77
N LEU A 653 33.60 -8.97 -14.90
CA LEU A 653 33.22 -10.31 -15.31
C LEU A 653 34.13 -10.82 -16.43
N ILE A 654 34.65 -12.03 -16.26
CA ILE A 654 35.30 -12.80 -17.33
C ILE A 654 34.34 -13.94 -17.69
N ILE A 655 33.77 -13.89 -18.89
CA ILE A 655 32.90 -14.94 -19.44
C ILE A 655 33.65 -15.60 -20.59
N ASN A 656 34.01 -16.87 -20.43
CA ASN A 656 34.91 -17.57 -21.35
C ASN A 656 34.27 -18.85 -21.91
N GLN A 657 34.48 -19.10 -23.22
CA GLN A 657 34.02 -20.28 -23.96
C GLN A 657 32.48 -20.49 -24.01
N PHE A 658 31.70 -19.41 -24.10
CA PHE A 658 30.24 -19.45 -24.35
C PHE A 658 29.92 -19.11 -25.81
N GLU A 659 30.37 -19.96 -26.74
CA GLU A 659 30.34 -19.66 -28.17
C GLU A 659 28.99 -19.98 -28.85
N THR A 660 28.29 -21.00 -28.34
CA THR A 660 27.04 -21.49 -28.94
C THR A 660 25.87 -20.51 -28.70
N PRO A 661 24.74 -20.63 -29.43
CA PRO A 661 23.56 -19.79 -29.17
C PRO A 661 23.03 -19.94 -27.74
N LEU A 662 22.99 -21.16 -27.19
CA LEU A 662 22.60 -21.40 -25.79
C LEU A 662 23.68 -20.92 -24.81
N GLY A 663 24.96 -21.06 -25.16
CA GLY A 663 26.06 -20.46 -24.41
C GLY A 663 25.88 -18.96 -24.24
N LYS A 664 25.66 -18.23 -25.34
CA LYS A 664 25.39 -16.78 -25.32
C LYS A 664 24.14 -16.43 -24.52
N ARG A 665 23.10 -17.27 -24.57
CA ARG A 665 21.88 -17.14 -23.75
C ARG A 665 22.20 -17.25 -22.25
N VAL A 666 22.93 -18.28 -21.83
CA VAL A 666 23.34 -18.51 -20.43
C VAL A 666 24.30 -17.43 -19.95
N ALA A 667 25.27 -17.04 -20.79
CA ALA A 667 26.16 -15.92 -20.54
C ALA A 667 25.38 -14.64 -20.27
N ASN A 668 24.35 -14.32 -21.06
CA ASN A 668 23.48 -13.16 -20.82
C ASN A 668 22.70 -13.27 -19.50
N ILE A 669 22.12 -14.45 -19.18
CA ILE A 669 21.41 -14.66 -17.91
C ILE A 669 22.35 -14.43 -16.72
N LEU A 670 23.56 -14.99 -16.73
CA LEU A 670 24.52 -14.84 -15.63
C LEU A 670 25.17 -13.47 -15.57
N LYS A 671 25.37 -12.79 -16.72
CA LYS A 671 25.94 -11.45 -16.82
C LYS A 671 25.05 -10.40 -16.17
N HIS A 672 23.74 -10.44 -16.41
CA HIS A 672 22.81 -9.41 -15.92
C HIS A 672 22.51 -9.50 -14.42
N LEU A 673 23.02 -10.53 -13.72
CA LEU A 673 23.07 -10.58 -12.25
C LEU A 673 24.09 -9.61 -11.63
N PHE A 674 24.88 -8.90 -12.44
CA PHE A 674 25.91 -7.98 -11.95
C PHE A 674 25.74 -6.56 -12.51
N PRO A 675 25.92 -5.52 -11.68
CA PRO A 675 25.98 -4.13 -12.14
C PRO A 675 27.26 -3.85 -12.94
N VAL A 676 27.29 -2.73 -13.65
CA VAL A 676 28.45 -2.31 -14.46
C VAL A 676 29.61 -1.88 -13.53
N PRO A 677 30.79 -2.52 -13.61
CA PRO A 677 31.93 -2.17 -12.76
C PRO A 677 32.59 -0.86 -13.19
N LYS A 678 33.24 -0.20 -12.22
CA LYS A 678 34.15 0.92 -12.50
C LYS A 678 35.47 0.40 -13.09
N PRO A 679 36.19 1.18 -13.92
CA PRO A 679 37.44 0.73 -14.56
C PRO A 679 38.61 0.52 -13.57
N ASP A 680 38.51 1.02 -12.33
CA ASP A 680 39.48 0.84 -11.26
C ASP A 680 39.14 -0.32 -10.29
N ALA A 681 38.09 -1.10 -10.57
CA ALA A 681 37.64 -2.18 -9.71
C ALA A 681 38.64 -3.35 -9.69
N LYS A 682 39.14 -3.69 -8.49
CA LYS A 682 40.13 -4.78 -8.30
C LYS A 682 39.51 -6.16 -8.13
N ARG A 683 38.18 -6.26 -8.22
CA ARG A 683 37.40 -7.49 -7.98
C ARG A 683 37.03 -8.12 -9.32
N VAL A 684 37.27 -9.42 -9.48
CA VAL A 684 37.01 -10.17 -10.71
C VAL A 684 36.24 -11.45 -10.39
N ILE A 685 35.19 -11.71 -11.16
CA ILE A 685 34.46 -12.98 -11.16
C ILE A 685 34.65 -13.64 -12.52
N THR A 686 35.07 -14.90 -12.49
CA THR A 686 35.32 -15.71 -13.69
C THR A 686 34.24 -16.78 -13.80
N LEU A 687 33.59 -16.81 -14.96
CA LEU A 687 32.68 -17.83 -15.45
C LEU A 687 33.36 -18.46 -16.68
N SER A 688 34.05 -19.59 -16.49
CA SER A 688 34.67 -20.32 -17.60
C SER A 688 33.89 -21.61 -17.84
N ASN A 689 33.32 -21.74 -19.04
CA ASN A 689 32.77 -23.00 -19.52
C ASN A 689 33.92 -23.95 -19.87
N ASP A 690 33.84 -25.19 -19.41
CA ASP A 690 34.66 -26.32 -19.89
C ASP A 690 33.76 -27.56 -20.00
N ASN A 691 33.57 -28.07 -21.23
CA ASN A 691 32.73 -29.23 -21.53
C ASN A 691 31.31 -29.19 -20.89
N ASP A 692 30.62 -28.05 -21.02
CA ASP A 692 29.29 -27.76 -20.45
C ASP A 692 29.23 -27.61 -18.91
N PHE A 693 30.38 -27.64 -18.23
CA PHE A 693 30.52 -27.26 -16.81
C PHE A 693 31.07 -25.84 -16.70
N VAL A 694 30.28 -24.93 -16.13
CA VAL A 694 30.70 -23.54 -15.92
C VAL A 694 31.36 -23.43 -14.56
N SER A 695 32.69 -23.37 -14.55
CA SER A 695 33.48 -23.07 -13.35
C SER A 695 33.29 -21.62 -12.91
N PHE A 696 32.76 -21.43 -11.70
CA PHE A 696 32.68 -20.15 -11.02
C PHE A 696 33.90 -19.96 -10.10
N ARG A 697 34.63 -18.84 -10.24
CA ARG A 697 35.72 -18.44 -9.33
C ARG A 697 35.66 -16.94 -9.03
N HIS A 698 36.04 -16.55 -7.82
CA HIS A 698 35.95 -15.15 -7.35
C HIS A 698 37.27 -14.67 -6.76
N HIS A 699 37.94 -13.76 -7.48
CA HIS A 699 39.27 -13.25 -7.17
C HIS A 699 39.28 -11.74 -6.91
N VAL A 700 40.29 -11.28 -6.18
CA VAL A 700 40.76 -9.90 -6.22
C VAL A 700 42.15 -9.92 -6.85
N PHE A 701 42.42 -8.96 -7.74
CA PHE A 701 43.72 -8.83 -8.39
C PHE A 701 44.49 -7.62 -7.88
N LYS A 702 45.82 -7.75 -7.86
CA LYS A 702 46.75 -6.68 -7.58
C LYS A 702 47.79 -6.63 -8.70
N VAL A 703 47.94 -5.47 -9.31
CA VAL A 703 48.96 -5.24 -10.34
C VAL A 703 50.25 -4.81 -9.65
N THR A 704 51.29 -5.63 -9.76
CA THR A 704 52.63 -5.36 -9.22
C THR A 704 53.59 -5.22 -10.41
N GLY A 705 53.79 -3.99 -10.88
CA GLY A 705 54.63 -3.73 -12.05
C GLY A 705 53.99 -4.22 -13.36
N ARG A 706 54.52 -5.31 -13.93
CA ARG A 706 53.98 -5.97 -15.15
C ARG A 706 53.20 -7.25 -14.86
N GLU A 707 53.21 -7.72 -13.61
CA GLU A 707 52.58 -8.98 -13.22
C GLU A 707 51.27 -8.71 -12.45
N VAL A 708 50.34 -9.67 -12.55
CA VAL A 708 49.02 -9.60 -11.92
C VAL A 708 48.89 -10.74 -10.94
N GLU A 709 48.99 -10.41 -9.65
CA GLU A 709 48.76 -11.35 -8.55
C GLU A 709 47.24 -11.51 -8.36
N LEU A 710 46.76 -12.76 -8.31
CA LEU A 710 45.36 -13.11 -8.03
C LEU A 710 45.24 -13.75 -6.64
N GLN A 711 44.35 -13.24 -5.79
CA GLN A 711 44.00 -13.85 -4.52
C GLN A 711 42.52 -14.21 -4.48
N GLU A 712 42.19 -15.39 -3.99
CA GLU A 712 40.81 -15.89 -3.96
C GLU A 712 40.03 -15.39 -2.73
N CYS A 713 38.75 -15.09 -2.94
CA CYS A 713 37.93 -14.33 -2.00
C CYS A 713 36.63 -15.03 -1.58
N GLY A 714 36.00 -15.80 -2.48
CA GLY A 714 34.68 -16.39 -2.30
C GLY A 714 34.65 -17.89 -2.59
N PRO A 715 33.46 -18.53 -2.53
CA PRO A 715 33.33 -19.96 -2.76
C PRO A 715 33.68 -20.36 -4.20
N ARG A 716 34.15 -21.60 -4.34
CA ARG A 716 34.34 -22.29 -5.62
C ARG A 716 33.16 -23.21 -5.85
N PHE A 717 32.66 -23.27 -7.08
CA PHE A 717 31.71 -24.28 -7.51
C PHE A 717 31.70 -24.38 -9.05
N GLU A 718 31.09 -25.44 -9.54
CA GLU A 718 30.77 -25.64 -10.94
C GLU A 718 29.25 -25.65 -11.12
N LEU A 719 28.78 -25.01 -12.18
CA LEU A 719 27.38 -24.96 -12.59
C LEU A 719 27.22 -25.81 -13.85
N GLN A 720 26.36 -26.82 -13.81
CA GLN A 720 25.92 -27.52 -15.02
C GLN A 720 24.46 -27.15 -15.31
N LEU A 721 24.20 -26.54 -16.47
CA LEU A 721 22.84 -26.22 -16.90
C LEU A 721 22.09 -27.50 -17.24
N TYR A 722 20.89 -27.69 -16.68
CA TYR A 722 20.01 -28.80 -17.06
C TYR A 722 18.66 -28.37 -17.67
N GLN A 723 18.22 -27.11 -17.47
CA GLN A 723 16.94 -26.63 -18.00
C GLN A 723 16.90 -25.11 -18.13
N VAL A 724 16.27 -24.60 -19.19
CA VAL A 724 15.88 -23.19 -19.37
C VAL A 724 14.40 -23.12 -19.71
N LYS A 725 13.63 -22.32 -18.99
CA LYS A 725 12.20 -22.07 -19.20
C LYS A 725 11.92 -20.61 -19.56
N LEU A 726 11.02 -20.41 -20.52
CA LEU A 726 10.49 -19.10 -20.94
C LEU A 726 9.33 -18.67 -20.01
N GLY A 727 9.65 -18.58 -18.72
CA GLY A 727 8.71 -18.27 -17.65
C GLY A 727 9.43 -18.18 -16.31
N THR A 728 8.68 -17.80 -15.28
CA THR A 728 9.16 -17.68 -13.90
C THR A 728 8.93 -18.95 -13.09
N LEU A 729 9.56 -19.05 -11.91
CA LEU A 729 9.61 -20.27 -11.08
C LEU A 729 8.24 -20.80 -10.60
N ASP A 730 7.23 -19.93 -10.49
CA ASP A 730 5.81 -20.25 -10.21
C ASP A 730 5.09 -20.91 -11.40
N GLN A 731 5.54 -20.67 -12.63
CA GLN A 731 4.84 -21.03 -13.87
C GLN A 731 5.27 -22.42 -14.36
N LYS A 732 4.62 -23.45 -13.84
CA LYS A 732 4.96 -24.85 -14.17
C LYS A 732 4.72 -25.18 -15.65
N GLU A 733 3.67 -24.61 -16.26
CA GLU A 733 3.29 -24.82 -17.66
C GLU A 733 4.12 -23.98 -18.66
N ALA A 734 5.09 -23.19 -18.20
CA ALA A 734 5.93 -22.40 -19.10
C ALA A 734 6.75 -23.29 -20.06
N GLU A 735 6.87 -22.82 -21.30
CA GLU A 735 7.60 -23.51 -22.37
C GLU A 735 9.08 -23.69 -22.00
N ASN A 736 9.63 -24.87 -22.30
CA ASN A 736 11.06 -25.13 -22.14
C ASN A 736 11.80 -24.65 -23.38
N GLU A 737 12.65 -23.63 -23.23
CA GLU A 737 13.59 -23.19 -24.27
C GLU A 737 14.60 -24.32 -24.55
N TRP A 738 15.10 -24.94 -23.48
CA TRP A 738 16.05 -26.03 -23.55
C TRP A 738 15.96 -26.96 -22.32
N VAL A 739 16.23 -28.24 -22.52
CA VAL A 739 16.33 -29.25 -21.45
C VAL A 739 17.44 -30.23 -21.80
N LEU A 740 18.30 -30.55 -20.82
CA LEU A 740 19.28 -31.62 -20.93
C LEU A 740 18.57 -32.97 -21.06
N ARG A 741 18.87 -33.70 -22.14
CA ARG A 741 18.29 -35.03 -22.42
C ARG A 741 19.36 -36.11 -22.34
N PRO A 742 19.73 -36.58 -21.12
CA PRO A 742 20.88 -37.47 -20.94
C PRO A 742 20.70 -38.85 -21.59
N TYR A 743 19.45 -39.30 -21.77
CA TYR A 743 19.11 -40.63 -22.32
C TYR A 743 19.07 -40.69 -23.86
N MET A 744 19.59 -39.69 -24.58
CA MET A 744 19.72 -39.74 -26.04
C MET A 744 21.06 -40.34 -26.47
N ASN A 745 21.06 -41.20 -27.50
CA ASN A 745 22.28 -41.85 -28.02
C ASN A 745 23.39 -40.86 -28.45
N SER A 746 23.04 -39.62 -28.81
CA SER A 746 23.98 -38.55 -29.17
C SER A 746 24.36 -37.62 -28.01
N ALA A 747 23.79 -37.78 -26.81
CA ALA A 747 23.96 -36.83 -25.70
C ALA A 747 25.43 -36.60 -25.32
N LYS A 748 26.21 -37.68 -25.20
CA LYS A 748 27.65 -37.62 -24.85
C LYS A 748 28.56 -36.99 -25.92
N LYS A 749 28.03 -36.66 -27.11
CA LYS A 749 28.81 -36.10 -28.24
C LYS A 749 28.51 -34.63 -28.53
N ARG A 750 27.54 -34.02 -27.83
CA ARG A 750 27.04 -32.69 -28.14
C ARG A 750 27.38 -31.73 -27.01
N ARG A 751 28.37 -30.86 -27.24
CA ARG A 751 28.55 -29.63 -26.44
C ARG A 751 27.39 -28.68 -26.70
N VAL A 752 26.96 -27.95 -25.68
CA VAL A 752 25.72 -27.17 -25.69
C VAL A 752 25.88 -25.75 -25.18
N LEU A 753 26.95 -25.43 -24.45
CA LEU A 753 27.33 -24.06 -24.05
C LEU A 753 28.47 -23.54 -24.93
#